data_AF-A0A960YPU1-F1
#
_entry.id   AF-A0A960YPU1-F1
#
_cell.length_a   1.000
_cell.length_b   1.000
_cell.length_c   1.000
_cell.angle_alpha   90.00
_cell.angle_beta   90.00
_cell.angle_gamma   90.00
#
_symmetry.space_group_name_H-M   'P 1'
#
loop_
_entity.id
_entity.type
_entity.pdbx_description
1 polymer ?
#
loop_
_entity_poly.entity_id
_entity_poly.type
_entity_poly.pdbx_seq_one_letter_code
_entity_poly.pdbx_strand_id
1 'polypeptide(L)'
;TGLLASSCVRDYPQEPYLALVPTGQYTLGGEVLGLNGTLELTNNGEDTLTITSDGVFQFPENYPSGASYNVSITSSPLNQDCSISSNVGVLLSDVTGVFVQCQDTSVTIDNIQRLYLSSQGGANNTSSIDWTPQYTENFEIRIGTDCATGALGTFTNNSGTTVTGVQETSVINQTDLVPGNNTIHICILDGSSNLIDSNSFTIVRDDVSPIVAFSTAPGSYASPQSLEATCTDPGTGCNALVYTIQDVALPGAANPADPAVATNGTPTTGSLYSGPLSALDLRNTQFEIIGIDRAGNRSAVLIGNYSVDATLPSLTLGAPGRDFISNTAGAPYDSSGISWTSNRSNMDYFVWYGASDCQGTGGTSITSGTTTGAGDTISVAASSIPVGVQTITVAERNFAGFYGCQTYTLTRDDTAPTVVAGGTPNGSTLAYDDEVDIRLSEQIDTSSIAVGGGDLDAEAVLPPTVTTTSNTDDTILISPTTYWNPGASRNVTVDVRDRAGNLLNLNLNYNLPNGSVEPMYSSAPNWNEHVRNDGNFIYDAAGTICDGSETGFITSCLHAGELRKVEVLTANSCAGLSATDANGWFEWACYDPPGPGPIWMYTLRRTSSLRDYINFGTQTWNTNTVSVSNGWTTAAQPWWSNALVSVGAAGINMNTPGTIYNAPASVTTSGAITAGANGVTFVTAPGVSLETNVAAHQISVNNHDFVWIETRMSHIDGSGSSSGIFIRDSAFITVENSFLANYPGFGSAGQVRLINNRALLFRNMIVANNQSSNGINVYADGADSHHLWFDQVRVFNNGSGLFFRGNSPGVIRDMLVTRSIFQNNASFGISADQGIQNSLFMNVLTANNGGDGLDLRGTILSSGNTVMNLVSVNNGGGGLLPGDNGQFINLGFSDNATDDVLAPVGNGNIYSGVLYSGRAGLAPDDQDGRCTGAGAGSGMANDGDCSPEGPSDHTVISAFDLSDQFRGPNGAPAAYNIGLAWFTLANDYMGFGRSLLLPTGYPANTYRGQCDGTVLTGCDRYDWQLVNTAPSPGFRNALSCAGMTPSVTHTFTTGTYTFLRNSYEIATDAKWDLPMCMGDESCLFTPNLGAYQGHGGIVDSGCADLSADPTFGDVDFREMNTNGVP
;
A
#
# COMPACT_ATOMS: atom_id res chain seq x y z
N THR A 1 11.14 38.05 16.04
CA THR A 1 10.27 36.88 15.80
C THR A 1 10.58 36.34 14.41
N GLY A 2 11.36 35.27 14.24
CA GLY A 2 11.92 34.34 15.25
C GLY A 2 12.78 34.96 16.36
N LEU A 3 12.99 34.16 17.41
CA LEU A 3 13.66 34.40 18.70
C LEU A 3 13.99 32.98 19.22
N LEU A 4 15.16 32.60 19.73
CA LEU A 4 16.41 33.31 20.11
C LEU A 4 17.64 32.39 19.93
N ALA A 5 18.83 33.00 19.94
CA ALA A 5 20.15 32.42 20.28
C ALA A 5 20.89 33.49 21.14
N SER A 6 21.83 33.23 22.07
CA SER A 6 22.47 32.00 22.64
C SER A 6 23.43 32.39 23.81
N SER A 7 23.54 31.67 24.96
CA SER A 7 24.53 31.96 26.04
C SER A 7 24.58 30.95 27.24
N CYS A 8 25.60 31.01 28.14
CA CYS A 8 25.87 30.18 29.37
C CYS A 8 26.53 31.02 30.54
N VAL A 9 27.08 30.59 31.71
CA VAL A 9 27.49 29.26 32.27
C VAL A 9 27.46 29.01 33.83
N ARG A 10 28.39 29.54 34.69
CA ARG A 10 28.76 29.06 36.09
C ARG A 10 29.50 30.16 36.94
N ASP A 11 29.95 30.10 38.22
CA ASP A 11 30.14 29.07 39.30
C ASP A 11 30.24 29.66 40.77
N TYR A 12 30.72 28.89 41.79
CA TYR A 12 30.94 29.24 43.25
C TYR A 12 32.45 29.11 43.69
N PRO A 13 32.93 28.93 44.98
CA PRO A 13 32.51 29.20 46.40
C PRO A 13 33.64 29.87 47.31
N GLN A 14 33.71 29.66 48.67
CA GLN A 14 34.91 29.59 49.62
C GLN A 14 35.05 30.46 50.94
N GLU A 15 35.87 30.00 51.94
CA GLU A 15 36.00 30.48 53.37
C GLU A 15 37.31 30.12 54.25
N PRO A 16 37.82 30.90 55.27
CA PRO A 16 39.08 30.64 56.10
C PRO A 16 39.17 31.04 57.66
N TYR A 17 40.20 30.66 58.50
CA TYR A 17 40.79 31.34 59.76
C TYR A 17 42.01 30.56 60.53
N LEU A 18 42.82 31.12 61.51
CA LEU A 18 44.22 30.62 61.98
C LEU A 18 44.90 30.95 63.43
N ALA A 19 46.11 30.36 63.87
CA ALA A 19 46.87 30.45 65.24
C ALA A 19 48.48 30.13 65.40
N LEU A 20 49.18 30.14 66.61
CA LEU A 20 50.72 30.07 66.98
C LEU A 20 51.16 29.57 68.48
N VAL A 21 52.39 29.43 69.20
CA VAL A 21 53.95 29.64 69.16
C VAL A 21 55.06 28.71 69.99
N PRO A 22 55.80 28.96 71.17
CA PRO A 22 57.31 28.66 71.45
C PRO A 22 57.98 28.16 72.87
N THR A 23 59.32 27.78 73.07
CA THR A 23 60.16 27.62 74.40
C THR A 23 61.75 27.19 74.39
N GLY A 24 62.58 27.04 75.53
CA GLY A 24 64.07 26.57 75.65
C GLY A 24 64.90 26.48 77.05
N GLN A 25 66.20 25.95 77.21
CA GLN A 25 67.07 25.80 78.51
C GLN A 25 68.71 25.68 78.49
N TYR A 26 69.48 25.05 79.50
CA TYR A 26 70.98 25.18 79.95
C TYR A 26 71.79 23.94 80.64
N THR A 27 73.19 23.91 80.87
CA THR A 27 74.14 22.79 81.41
C THR A 27 75.61 23.06 82.08
N LEU A 28 76.55 22.05 82.28
CA LEU A 28 78.03 22.11 82.74
C LEU A 28 78.99 20.92 82.30
N GLY A 29 80.25 21.13 81.84
CA GLY A 29 81.24 20.09 81.41
C GLY A 29 82.75 20.45 81.22
N GLY A 30 83.51 19.66 80.44
CA GLY A 30 84.97 19.71 80.17
C GLY A 30 85.48 18.77 79.03
N GLU A 31 86.77 18.39 78.97
CA GLU A 31 87.41 17.52 77.95
C GLU A 31 88.56 16.61 78.48
N VAL A 32 88.81 15.46 77.83
CA VAL A 32 89.92 14.49 78.09
C VAL A 32 90.65 14.10 76.78
N LEU A 33 91.98 13.91 76.84
CA LEU A 33 92.82 13.44 75.72
C LEU A 33 93.77 12.26 76.07
N GLY A 34 94.16 11.45 75.09
CA GLY A 34 95.13 10.35 75.18
C GLY A 34 94.66 9.06 75.90
N LEU A 35 93.41 8.98 76.33
CA LEU A 35 92.85 7.94 77.20
C LEU A 35 92.48 6.65 76.46
N ASN A 36 93.18 5.56 76.79
CA ASN A 36 92.85 4.18 76.38
C ASN A 36 92.51 3.37 77.63
N GLY A 37 91.22 3.31 77.97
CA GLY A 37 90.70 2.67 79.18
C GLY A 37 89.87 3.65 80.04
N THR A 38 89.77 3.38 81.34
CA THR A 38 88.82 4.07 82.23
C THR A 38 89.48 5.08 83.17
N LEU A 39 88.87 6.25 83.27
CA LEU A 39 89.17 7.40 84.13
C LEU A 39 87.88 7.77 84.90
N GLU A 40 87.99 8.31 86.11
CA GLU A 40 86.82 8.82 86.86
C GLU A 40 87.03 10.23 87.41
N LEU A 41 85.98 11.05 87.36
CA LEU A 41 85.91 12.42 87.87
C LEU A 41 84.72 12.61 88.84
N THR A 42 84.74 13.69 89.63
CA THR A 42 83.59 14.14 90.45
C THR A 42 83.49 15.66 90.52
N ASN A 43 82.26 16.21 90.58
CA ASN A 43 81.92 17.61 90.83
C ASN A 43 81.32 17.79 92.24
N ASN A 44 81.82 18.77 92.99
CA ASN A 44 81.51 19.09 94.39
C ASN A 44 81.67 17.93 95.41
N GLY A 45 82.09 16.75 94.97
CA GLY A 45 82.12 15.52 95.77
C GLY A 45 80.79 14.75 95.81
N GLU A 46 79.81 15.13 94.99
CA GLU A 46 78.47 14.51 94.97
C GLU A 46 78.12 13.94 93.59
N ASP A 47 78.30 14.71 92.52
CA ASP A 47 78.04 14.29 91.14
C ASP A 47 79.30 13.60 90.58
N THR A 48 79.19 12.39 90.03
CA THR A 48 80.33 11.55 89.61
C THR A 48 80.21 11.14 88.15
N LEU A 49 81.35 11.12 87.45
CA LEU A 49 81.40 10.90 86.01
C LEU A 49 82.57 9.99 85.63
N THR A 50 82.25 8.78 85.18
CA THR A 50 83.21 7.83 84.60
C THR A 50 83.39 8.13 83.12
N ILE A 51 84.63 8.13 82.64
CA ILE A 51 85.04 8.44 81.27
C ILE A 51 85.86 7.26 80.73
N THR A 52 85.54 6.76 79.54
CA THR A 52 86.14 5.54 78.96
C THR A 52 86.82 5.77 77.60
N SER A 53 86.94 7.02 77.19
CA SER A 53 87.55 7.46 75.92
C SER A 53 87.83 8.96 75.96
N ASP A 54 88.64 9.43 75.01
CA ASP A 54 88.83 10.86 74.75
C ASP A 54 87.55 11.60 74.35
N GLY A 55 87.62 12.92 74.52
CA GLY A 55 86.63 13.88 74.05
C GLY A 55 86.03 14.73 75.16
N VAL A 56 85.03 15.55 74.77
CA VAL A 56 84.28 16.39 75.70
C VAL A 56 83.38 15.57 76.62
N PHE A 57 83.35 15.95 77.90
CA PHE A 57 82.49 15.36 78.92
C PHE A 57 81.53 16.41 79.47
N GLN A 58 80.35 15.98 79.92
CA GLN A 58 79.39 16.84 80.60
C GLN A 58 78.90 16.15 81.88
N PHE A 59 78.74 16.89 82.97
CA PHE A 59 78.00 16.39 84.13
C PHE A 59 76.51 16.26 83.75
N PRO A 60 75.82 15.21 84.25
CA PRO A 60 74.49 14.84 83.77
C PRO A 60 73.35 15.74 84.27
N GLU A 61 73.57 16.54 85.32
CA GLU A 61 72.54 17.42 85.87
C GLU A 61 72.53 18.80 85.17
N ASN A 62 71.33 19.28 84.81
CA ASN A 62 71.13 20.61 84.25
C ASN A 62 70.76 21.60 85.35
N TYR A 63 71.72 22.42 85.76
CA TYR A 63 71.54 23.36 86.87
C TYR A 63 70.81 24.65 86.44
N PRO A 64 69.90 25.20 87.27
CA PRO A 64 69.25 26.47 86.97
C PRO A 64 70.25 27.64 87.00
N SER A 65 69.98 28.69 86.23
CA SER A 65 70.78 29.92 86.14
C SER A 65 71.13 30.50 87.53
N GLY A 66 72.35 30.24 88.02
CA GLY A 66 72.87 30.71 89.31
C GLY A 66 73.69 29.72 90.16
N ALA A 67 73.86 28.45 89.76
CA ALA A 67 74.51 27.39 90.58
C ALA A 67 76.07 27.35 90.50
N SER A 68 76.77 26.53 91.32
CA SER A 68 78.25 26.51 91.45
C SER A 68 78.92 25.12 91.47
N TYR A 69 80.18 25.01 91.01
CA TYR A 69 80.88 23.73 90.74
C TYR A 69 82.37 23.66 91.17
N ASN A 70 82.92 22.45 91.35
CA ASN A 70 84.33 22.14 91.69
C ASN A 70 84.71 20.67 91.33
N VAL A 71 85.65 20.41 90.41
CA VAL A 71 85.91 19.07 89.81
C VAL A 71 87.26 18.41 90.20
N SER A 72 87.34 17.07 90.35
CA SER A 72 88.60 16.33 90.62
C SER A 72 88.65 14.89 90.07
N ILE A 73 89.86 14.33 89.83
CA ILE A 73 90.10 12.91 89.43
C ILE A 73 89.96 11.93 90.62
N THR A 74 89.49 10.71 90.34
CA THR A 74 89.33 9.59 91.28
C THR A 74 90.14 8.33 90.92
N SER A 75 90.28 7.96 89.63
CA SER A 75 90.98 6.73 89.17
C SER A 75 91.51 6.83 87.72
N SER A 76 92.41 5.93 87.27
CA SER A 76 93.10 5.96 85.95
C SER A 76 93.42 4.55 85.38
N PRO A 77 93.75 4.39 84.07
CA PRO A 77 93.81 3.08 83.39
C PRO A 77 95.05 2.22 83.64
N LEU A 78 95.01 0.98 83.12
CA LEU A 78 96.16 0.08 83.02
C LEU A 78 96.88 0.27 81.68
N ASN A 79 98.22 0.24 81.69
CA ASN A 79 99.11 0.57 80.56
C ASN A 79 99.13 2.07 80.15
N GLN A 80 98.56 2.99 80.96
CA GLN A 80 98.60 4.45 80.77
C GLN A 80 98.76 5.22 82.11
N ASP A 81 98.81 6.57 82.08
CA ASP A 81 98.91 7.49 83.23
C ASP A 81 98.31 8.89 82.89
N CYS A 82 97.75 9.67 83.85
CA CYS A 82 96.82 10.81 83.56
C CYS A 82 96.80 12.01 84.58
N SER A 83 96.37 13.24 84.19
CA SER A 83 96.24 14.44 85.10
C SER A 83 95.26 15.58 84.65
N ILE A 84 94.78 16.49 85.55
CA ILE A 84 93.63 17.45 85.38
C ILE A 84 93.90 18.97 85.65
N SER A 85 93.08 19.88 85.08
CA SER A 85 93.05 21.35 85.37
C SER A 85 91.68 22.07 85.20
N SER A 86 91.61 23.38 85.56
CA SER A 86 90.52 24.36 85.31
C SER A 86 89.14 24.08 85.94
N ASN A 87 89.12 23.74 87.23
CA ASN A 87 88.04 22.93 87.81
C ASN A 87 86.93 23.62 88.64
N VAL A 88 86.89 24.94 88.85
CA VAL A 88 85.96 25.59 89.84
C VAL A 88 85.25 26.83 89.28
N GLY A 89 83.94 27.02 89.54
CA GLY A 89 83.19 28.21 89.07
C GLY A 89 81.69 28.30 89.38
N VAL A 90 80.95 29.14 88.62
CA VAL A 90 79.52 29.47 88.78
C VAL A 90 78.82 29.56 87.41
N LEU A 91 77.59 29.06 87.31
CA LEU A 91 76.78 28.88 86.10
C LEU A 91 75.76 30.01 85.91
N LEU A 92 76.07 30.95 85.02
CA LEU A 92 75.11 31.93 84.46
C LEU A 92 74.75 31.63 82.99
N SER A 93 75.45 30.64 82.43
CA SER A 93 75.29 29.97 81.15
C SER A 93 75.93 28.59 81.29
N ASP A 94 75.82 27.78 80.25
CA ASP A 94 76.60 26.54 80.10
C ASP A 94 78.11 26.85 80.22
N VAL A 95 78.85 25.93 80.84
CA VAL A 95 80.32 26.01 81.04
C VAL A 95 80.94 24.70 80.61
N THR A 96 82.07 24.72 79.90
CA THR A 96 82.68 23.51 79.30
C THR A 96 84.22 23.48 79.44
N GLY A 97 84.75 23.94 80.58
CA GLY A 97 86.14 24.42 80.69
C GLY A 97 87.17 23.57 81.45
N VAL A 98 86.81 22.37 81.92
CA VAL A 98 87.70 21.47 82.70
C VAL A 98 88.50 20.55 81.76
N PHE A 99 89.75 20.14 82.07
CA PHE A 99 90.63 19.47 81.08
C PHE A 99 91.56 18.37 81.66
N VAL A 100 91.78 17.25 80.94
CA VAL A 100 92.60 16.07 81.35
C VAL A 100 93.44 15.47 80.19
N GLN A 101 94.62 14.85 80.44
CA GLN A 101 95.43 14.15 79.39
C GLN A 101 96.20 12.86 79.84
N CYS A 102 96.37 11.88 78.93
CA CYS A 102 97.10 10.58 79.00
C CYS A 102 97.91 10.23 77.68
N GLN A 103 98.40 8.98 77.43
CA GLN A 103 99.20 8.54 76.22
C GLN A 103 99.28 6.98 75.95
N ASP A 104 99.48 6.50 74.69
CA ASP A 104 99.38 5.07 74.22
C ASP A 104 100.48 4.52 73.22
N THR A 105 100.43 3.21 72.78
CA THR A 105 101.40 2.47 71.89
C THR A 105 100.84 1.17 71.18
N SER A 106 101.41 0.66 70.04
CA SER A 106 100.91 -0.55 69.30
C SER A 106 101.94 -1.37 68.42
N VAL A 107 101.47 -2.39 67.64
CA VAL A 107 102.23 -3.45 66.87
C VAL A 107 101.57 -3.77 65.48
N THR A 108 102.29 -4.25 64.43
CA THR A 108 101.85 -3.96 63.03
C THR A 108 102.20 -4.92 61.84
N ILE A 109 101.19 -5.18 60.97
CA ILE A 109 101.32 -5.38 59.50
C ILE A 109 100.74 -4.11 58.85
N ASP A 110 101.38 -3.58 57.80
CA ASP A 110 101.07 -2.23 57.30
C ASP A 110 100.17 -2.22 56.05
N ASN A 111 100.42 -3.12 55.07
CA ASN A 111 99.71 -3.12 53.79
C ASN A 111 99.76 -4.48 53.06
N ILE A 112 98.72 -4.80 52.29
CA ILE A 112 98.66 -5.95 51.37
C ILE A 112 98.05 -5.49 50.03
N GLN A 113 98.83 -5.54 48.94
CA GLN A 113 98.43 -4.98 47.65
C GLN A 113 97.24 -5.70 47.00
N ARG A 114 97.16 -7.05 47.12
CA ARG A 114 96.10 -7.89 46.58
C ARG A 114 95.84 -9.12 47.45
N LEU A 115 94.57 -9.47 47.59
CA LEU A 115 94.10 -10.70 48.26
C LEU A 115 93.71 -11.82 47.29
N TYR A 116 93.71 -11.55 45.98
CA TYR A 116 93.28 -12.45 44.91
C TYR A 116 94.33 -12.49 43.80
N LEU A 117 94.80 -13.69 43.42
CA LEU A 117 95.80 -13.91 42.38
C LEU A 117 95.42 -15.06 41.44
N SER A 118 96.04 -15.12 40.26
CA SER A 118 95.76 -16.11 39.21
C SER A 118 96.99 -16.41 38.33
N SER A 119 97.02 -17.60 37.75
CA SER A 119 97.95 -18.03 36.71
C SER A 119 97.49 -17.72 35.26
N GLN A 120 96.25 -17.27 35.06
CA GLN A 120 95.70 -16.99 33.72
C GLN A 120 96.40 -15.82 33.02
N GLY A 121 96.45 -15.92 31.69
CA GLY A 121 97.10 -14.91 30.84
C GLY A 121 96.42 -13.55 30.92
N GLY A 122 97.05 -12.61 31.63
CA GLY A 122 96.54 -11.25 31.80
C GLY A 122 95.66 -11.04 33.04
N ALA A 123 95.65 -11.98 34.00
CA ALA A 123 95.11 -11.77 35.34
C ALA A 123 96.20 -11.25 36.32
N ASN A 124 95.84 -10.98 37.58
CA ASN A 124 96.79 -10.50 38.59
C ASN A 124 97.63 -11.66 39.15
N ASN A 125 98.96 -11.63 39.01
CA ASN A 125 99.83 -12.77 39.33
C ASN A 125 100.81 -12.56 40.51
N THR A 126 100.92 -11.34 41.06
CA THR A 126 101.75 -11.02 42.24
C THR A 126 101.08 -10.05 43.22
N SER A 127 101.47 -10.12 44.50
CA SER A 127 101.03 -9.22 45.58
C SER A 127 102.22 -8.76 46.43
N SER A 128 102.39 -7.44 46.57
CA SER A 128 103.36 -6.81 47.49
C SER A 128 102.76 -6.61 48.88
N ILE A 129 103.56 -6.79 49.93
CA ILE A 129 103.10 -6.83 51.33
C ILE A 129 104.13 -6.14 52.21
N ASP A 130 103.69 -5.19 53.02
CA ASP A 130 104.54 -4.32 53.83
C ASP A 130 104.23 -4.51 55.33
N TRP A 131 105.25 -4.65 56.16
CA TRP A 131 105.11 -5.01 57.58
C TRP A 131 106.26 -4.46 58.45
N THR A 132 106.00 -4.20 59.75
CA THR A 132 106.97 -3.53 60.65
C THR A 132 107.16 -4.30 61.96
N PRO A 133 108.38 -4.77 62.29
CA PRO A 133 108.68 -5.54 63.51
C PRO A 133 109.10 -4.64 64.68
N GLN A 134 108.74 -5.03 65.91
CA GLN A 134 109.20 -4.34 67.13
C GLN A 134 110.51 -4.91 67.71
N TYR A 135 111.03 -6.01 67.15
CA TYR A 135 112.24 -6.68 67.61
C TYR A 135 113.31 -6.69 66.51
N THR A 136 114.59 -6.71 66.92
CA THR A 136 115.77 -6.74 66.05
C THR A 136 116.38 -8.14 66.13
N GLU A 137 115.75 -9.09 65.43
CA GLU A 137 115.96 -10.55 65.56
C GLU A 137 115.87 -11.20 64.17
N ASN A 138 115.85 -12.54 64.07
CA ASN A 138 115.63 -13.21 62.78
C ASN A 138 114.14 -13.18 62.38
N PHE A 139 113.85 -13.32 61.09
CA PHE A 139 112.49 -13.59 60.62
C PHE A 139 112.44 -14.64 59.50
N GLU A 140 111.27 -15.27 59.38
CA GLU A 140 110.85 -16.10 58.25
C GLU A 140 109.39 -15.80 57.90
N ILE A 141 109.01 -15.98 56.64
CA ILE A 141 107.63 -15.87 56.16
C ILE A 141 107.20 -17.20 55.56
N ARG A 142 106.18 -17.81 56.16
CA ARG A 142 105.77 -19.21 55.92
C ARG A 142 104.32 -19.31 55.46
N ILE A 143 104.07 -20.16 54.47
CA ILE A 143 102.74 -20.48 53.96
C ILE A 143 102.26 -21.78 54.61
N GLY A 144 101.11 -21.76 55.29
CA GLY A 144 100.56 -22.92 55.98
C GLY A 144 99.69 -22.58 57.18
N THR A 145 99.64 -23.48 58.17
CA THR A 145 98.79 -23.35 59.36
C THR A 145 99.40 -22.47 60.46
N ASP A 146 100.74 -22.45 60.58
CA ASP A 146 101.48 -21.72 61.61
C ASP A 146 102.96 -21.56 61.23
N CYS A 147 103.71 -20.81 62.04
CA CYS A 147 105.15 -20.57 61.89
C CYS A 147 106.05 -21.80 62.08
N ALA A 148 105.58 -22.89 62.69
CA ALA A 148 106.39 -24.08 62.97
C ALA A 148 106.26 -25.15 61.87
N THR A 149 105.09 -25.24 61.25
CA THR A 149 104.71 -26.27 60.27
C THR A 149 104.54 -25.74 58.85
N GLY A 150 104.32 -24.43 58.68
CA GLY A 150 104.21 -23.79 57.37
C GLY A 150 105.52 -23.89 56.56
N ALA A 151 105.40 -24.07 55.25
CA ALA A 151 106.53 -24.11 54.34
C ALA A 151 107.11 -22.69 54.17
N LEU A 152 108.44 -22.55 54.20
CA LEU A 152 109.09 -21.28 53.88
C LEU A 152 108.73 -20.87 52.45
N GLY A 153 108.18 -19.67 52.27
CA GLY A 153 107.74 -19.21 50.96
C GLY A 153 108.91 -19.03 49.98
N THR A 154 108.72 -19.35 48.71
CA THR A 154 109.76 -19.24 47.66
C THR A 154 109.91 -17.84 47.05
N PHE A 155 109.26 -16.84 47.65
CA PHE A 155 109.15 -15.47 47.16
C PHE A 155 110.25 -14.51 47.66
N THR A 156 110.22 -13.27 47.18
CA THR A 156 111.20 -12.23 47.53
C THR A 156 110.99 -11.71 48.96
N ASN A 157 112.08 -11.58 49.72
CA ASN A 157 112.12 -11.20 51.14
C ASN A 157 111.28 -12.13 52.04
N ASN A 158 111.61 -13.42 51.98
CA ASN A 158 110.98 -14.51 52.71
C ASN A 158 111.66 -14.86 54.05
N SER A 159 112.89 -14.41 54.28
CA SER A 159 113.63 -14.62 55.53
C SER A 159 114.83 -13.67 55.63
N GLY A 160 115.27 -13.38 56.86
CA GLY A 160 116.38 -12.45 57.11
C GLY A 160 116.51 -12.04 58.57
N THR A 161 117.03 -10.84 58.80
CA THR A 161 117.15 -10.20 60.12
C THR A 161 116.46 -8.85 60.11
N THR A 162 115.59 -8.59 61.08
CA THR A 162 114.82 -7.35 61.22
C THR A 162 115.59 -6.25 61.95
N VAL A 163 115.09 -5.01 61.85
CA VAL A 163 115.44 -3.92 62.77
C VAL A 163 114.16 -3.33 63.36
N THR A 164 114.12 -3.14 64.68
CA THR A 164 112.98 -2.58 65.42
C THR A 164 112.52 -1.25 64.80
N GLY A 165 111.25 -1.20 64.38
CA GLY A 165 110.60 -0.01 63.83
C GLY A 165 110.92 0.29 62.36
N VAL A 166 111.53 -0.65 61.61
CA VAL A 166 111.83 -0.50 60.18
C VAL A 166 110.91 -1.38 59.35
N GLN A 167 110.21 -0.79 58.38
CA GLN A 167 109.32 -1.52 57.48
C GLN A 167 110.09 -2.42 56.51
N GLU A 168 109.62 -3.65 56.38
CA GLU A 168 110.05 -4.67 55.42
C GLU A 168 108.96 -4.88 54.35
N THR A 169 109.36 -5.15 53.11
CA THR A 169 108.45 -5.46 51.99
C THR A 169 108.75 -6.84 51.42
N SER A 170 107.72 -7.66 51.23
CA SER A 170 107.78 -9.03 50.67
C SER A 170 106.81 -9.18 49.50
N VAL A 171 107.18 -9.90 48.44
CA VAL A 171 106.40 -9.93 47.17
C VAL A 171 106.07 -11.36 46.75
N ILE A 172 104.84 -11.79 47.05
CA ILE A 172 104.33 -13.15 46.83
C ILE A 172 103.84 -13.33 45.40
N ASN A 173 104.18 -14.45 44.76
CA ASN A 173 103.72 -14.80 43.41
C ASN A 173 102.63 -15.88 43.47
N GLN A 174 101.72 -15.90 42.49
CA GLN A 174 100.71 -16.96 42.36
C GLN A 174 101.31 -18.38 42.28
N THR A 175 102.55 -18.51 41.78
CA THR A 175 103.27 -19.78 41.69
C THR A 175 103.68 -20.35 43.05
N ASP A 176 103.78 -19.50 44.07
CA ASP A 176 104.05 -19.91 45.46
C ASP A 176 102.77 -20.38 46.18
N LEU A 177 101.60 -20.25 45.53
CA LEU A 177 100.27 -20.52 46.07
C LEU A 177 99.58 -21.69 45.35
N VAL A 178 98.84 -22.51 46.10
CA VAL A 178 97.90 -23.48 45.51
C VAL A 178 96.54 -22.83 45.24
N PRO A 179 95.76 -23.28 44.24
CA PRO A 179 94.39 -22.80 44.05
C PRO A 179 93.54 -22.95 45.31
N GLY A 180 92.74 -21.93 45.63
CA GLY A 180 92.04 -21.78 46.91
C GLY A 180 92.76 -20.84 47.90
N ASN A 181 92.41 -20.94 49.18
CA ASN A 181 92.93 -20.07 50.24
C ASN A 181 94.32 -20.52 50.72
N ASN A 182 95.26 -19.59 50.80
CA ASN A 182 96.61 -19.78 51.32
C ASN A 182 96.82 -18.81 52.48
N THR A 183 97.06 -19.30 53.69
CA THR A 183 97.41 -18.46 54.85
C THR A 183 98.92 -18.29 54.94
N ILE A 184 99.37 -17.06 55.15
CA ILE A 184 100.77 -16.66 55.21
C ILE A 184 101.04 -16.02 56.57
N HIS A 185 102.11 -16.47 57.22
CA HIS A 185 102.55 -16.05 58.54
C HIS A 185 103.90 -15.37 58.45
N ILE A 186 104.04 -14.21 59.08
CA ILE A 186 105.30 -13.52 59.35
C ILE A 186 105.73 -13.92 60.76
N CYS A 187 106.94 -14.46 60.88
CA CYS A 187 107.41 -15.17 62.07
C CYS A 187 108.72 -14.58 62.56
N ILE A 188 108.74 -13.99 63.77
CA ILE A 188 109.96 -13.43 64.38
C ILE A 188 110.59 -14.48 65.30
N LEU A 189 111.88 -14.75 65.08
CA LEU A 189 112.62 -15.87 65.64
C LEU A 189 113.87 -15.38 66.39
N ASP A 190 114.08 -15.86 67.61
CA ASP A 190 115.28 -15.52 68.38
C ASP A 190 116.58 -16.09 67.75
N GLY A 191 117.73 -15.69 68.29
CA GLY A 191 119.05 -16.24 67.92
C GLY A 191 119.25 -17.76 68.14
N SER A 192 118.26 -18.48 68.64
CA SER A 192 118.20 -19.95 68.77
C SER A 192 117.06 -20.59 67.95
N SER A 193 116.39 -19.81 67.08
CA SER A 193 115.24 -20.19 66.25
C SER A 193 113.94 -20.54 66.99
N ASN A 194 113.73 -20.00 68.20
CA ASN A 194 112.43 -20.05 68.88
C ASN A 194 111.54 -18.88 68.42
N LEU A 195 110.23 -19.11 68.25
CA LEU A 195 109.27 -18.05 67.94
C LEU A 195 109.07 -17.10 69.14
N ILE A 196 109.18 -15.80 68.90
CA ILE A 196 108.96 -14.76 69.91
C ILE A 196 107.78 -13.82 69.59
N ASP A 197 107.46 -13.63 68.31
CA ASP A 197 106.30 -12.84 67.85
C ASP A 197 105.86 -13.32 66.45
N SER A 198 104.59 -13.12 66.07
CA SER A 198 104.07 -13.50 64.74
C SER A 198 102.74 -12.83 64.38
N ASN A 199 102.52 -12.58 63.09
CA ASN A 199 101.25 -12.09 62.56
C ASN A 199 100.92 -12.76 61.21
N SER A 200 99.65 -12.79 60.77
CA SER A 200 99.24 -13.58 59.59
C SER A 200 98.02 -13.04 58.83
N PHE A 201 97.89 -13.44 57.57
CA PHE A 201 96.84 -13.05 56.63
C PHE A 201 96.61 -14.14 55.57
N THR A 202 95.64 -13.97 54.66
CA THR A 202 95.29 -14.96 53.62
C THR A 202 95.29 -14.33 52.23
N ILE A 203 95.83 -15.04 51.23
CA ILE A 203 95.66 -14.75 49.80
C ILE A 203 94.96 -15.95 49.14
N VAL A 204 94.00 -15.68 48.25
CA VAL A 204 93.29 -16.70 47.47
C VAL A 204 93.87 -16.74 46.06
N ARG A 205 94.14 -17.94 45.55
CA ARG A 205 94.47 -18.16 44.14
C ARG A 205 93.27 -18.74 43.40
N ASP A 206 92.95 -18.17 42.25
CA ASP A 206 91.80 -18.53 41.44
C ASP A 206 92.12 -18.45 39.95
N ASP A 207 92.09 -19.62 39.29
CA ASP A 207 92.46 -19.81 37.90
C ASP A 207 91.22 -19.99 36.98
N VAL A 208 90.00 -19.87 37.51
CA VAL A 208 88.74 -20.08 36.75
C VAL A 208 88.24 -18.76 36.17
N SER A 209 87.57 -18.79 35.02
CA SER A 209 87.01 -17.59 34.39
C SER A 209 85.48 -17.50 34.57
N PRO A 210 84.94 -16.29 34.75
CA PRO A 210 83.50 -16.09 34.96
C PRO A 210 82.68 -16.49 33.73
N ILE A 211 81.44 -16.91 33.99
CA ILE A 211 80.42 -17.22 32.99
C ILE A 211 79.39 -16.09 32.99
N VAL A 212 79.01 -15.64 31.79
CA VAL A 212 77.99 -14.60 31.58
C VAL A 212 76.83 -15.17 30.77
N ALA A 213 75.59 -14.81 31.13
CA ALA A 213 74.38 -15.24 30.44
C ALA A 213 73.29 -14.15 30.45
N PHE A 214 72.53 -14.05 29.36
CA PHE A 214 71.33 -13.19 29.28
C PHE A 214 70.10 -13.86 29.89
N SER A 215 69.20 -13.08 30.49
CA SER A 215 67.88 -13.56 30.94
C SER A 215 66.87 -13.65 29.79
N THR A 216 66.93 -12.72 28.84
CA THR A 216 66.05 -12.66 27.67
C THR A 216 66.76 -13.18 26.42
N ALA A 217 66.17 -14.19 25.78
CA ALA A 217 66.74 -14.83 24.60
C ALA A 217 66.79 -13.87 23.39
N PRO A 218 67.85 -13.92 22.55
CA PRO A 218 67.88 -13.23 21.26
C PRO A 218 66.70 -13.65 20.36
N GLY A 219 66.06 -12.71 19.67
CA GLY A 219 64.85 -13.00 18.90
C GLY A 219 64.13 -11.78 18.32
N SER A 220 62.95 -12.03 17.74
CA SER A 220 62.03 -11.00 17.21
C SER A 220 60.79 -10.88 18.11
N TYR A 221 60.40 -9.65 18.45
CA TYR A 221 59.43 -9.37 19.51
C TYR A 221 58.39 -8.31 19.13
N ALA A 222 57.14 -8.55 19.54
CA ALA A 222 56.01 -7.63 19.38
C ALA A 222 55.85 -6.66 20.59
N SER A 223 56.89 -6.46 21.39
CA SER A 223 56.94 -5.50 22.50
C SER A 223 58.39 -5.18 22.89
N PRO A 224 58.69 -3.98 23.42
CA PRO A 224 59.99 -3.65 23.98
C PRO A 224 60.46 -4.68 25.02
N GLN A 225 61.73 -5.06 24.97
CA GLN A 225 62.30 -6.09 25.85
C GLN A 225 63.24 -5.48 26.89
N SER A 226 63.16 -5.99 28.13
CA SER A 226 64.20 -5.79 29.14
C SER A 226 65.37 -6.71 28.81
N LEU A 227 66.58 -6.17 28.70
CA LEU A 227 67.80 -6.94 28.44
C LEU A 227 68.64 -6.97 29.72
N GLU A 228 68.72 -8.14 30.34
CA GLU A 228 69.48 -8.31 31.58
C GLU A 228 70.55 -9.38 31.39
N ALA A 229 71.71 -9.17 32.00
CA ALA A 229 72.81 -10.11 32.05
C ALA A 229 73.16 -10.47 33.49
N THR A 230 73.57 -11.73 33.68
CA THR A 230 74.04 -12.28 34.96
C THR A 230 75.48 -12.76 34.81
N CYS A 231 76.26 -12.61 35.87
CA CYS A 231 77.62 -13.13 35.97
C CYS A 231 77.69 -14.13 37.12
N THR A 232 78.26 -15.31 36.86
CA THR A 232 78.57 -16.30 37.88
C THR A 232 80.02 -16.75 37.75
N ASP A 233 80.69 -16.90 38.89
CA ASP A 233 82.05 -17.38 38.97
C ASP A 233 82.16 -18.33 40.19
N PRO A 234 82.77 -19.52 40.04
CA PRO A 234 82.88 -20.50 41.12
C PRO A 234 84.12 -20.32 42.02
N GLY A 235 84.99 -19.34 41.73
CA GLY A 235 86.23 -19.07 42.45
C GLY A 235 86.10 -17.88 43.40
N THR A 236 86.59 -16.71 42.98
CA THR A 236 86.62 -15.47 43.77
C THR A 236 85.38 -14.59 43.59
N GLY A 237 84.51 -14.93 42.64
CA GLY A 237 83.29 -14.18 42.34
C GLY A 237 83.54 -13.05 41.34
N CYS A 238 82.51 -12.71 40.57
CA CYS A 238 82.58 -11.63 39.60
C CYS A 238 82.94 -10.28 40.26
N ASN A 239 83.80 -9.51 39.59
CA ASN A 239 84.25 -8.17 39.96
C ASN A 239 83.53 -7.11 39.11
N ALA A 240 83.48 -7.30 37.80
CA ALA A 240 82.81 -6.39 36.88
C ALA A 240 82.20 -7.13 35.67
N LEU A 241 81.13 -6.53 35.12
CA LEU A 241 80.58 -6.81 33.80
C LEU A 241 80.76 -5.55 32.94
N VAL A 242 81.30 -5.69 31.74
CA VAL A 242 81.48 -4.59 30.79
C VAL A 242 80.75 -4.92 29.50
N TYR A 243 80.00 -3.96 28.97
CA TYR A 243 79.13 -4.17 27.83
C TYR A 243 79.26 -3.09 26.76
N THR A 244 78.91 -3.43 25.54
CA THR A 244 78.58 -2.50 24.46
C THR A 244 77.17 -2.78 23.98
N ILE A 245 76.49 -1.73 23.52
CA ILE A 245 75.15 -1.84 22.95
C ILE A 245 75.06 -0.88 21.77
N GLN A 246 74.41 -1.30 20.69
CA GLN A 246 74.02 -0.41 19.62
C GLN A 246 72.55 -0.65 19.28
N ASP A 247 71.84 0.44 19.03
CA ASP A 247 70.39 0.46 18.86
C ASP A 247 70.05 1.29 17.62
N VAL A 248 69.49 0.64 16.59
CA VAL A 248 69.35 1.17 15.23
C VAL A 248 67.89 1.04 14.78
N ALA A 249 67.35 2.06 14.14
CA ALA A 249 65.99 2.04 13.61
C ALA A 249 65.81 0.96 12.52
N LEU A 250 64.67 0.27 12.54
CA LEU A 250 64.31 -0.67 11.46
C LEU A 250 63.99 0.10 10.16
N PRO A 251 64.38 -0.42 8.97
CA PRO A 251 65.21 -1.60 8.72
C PRO A 251 66.72 -1.25 8.65
N GLY A 252 67.44 -1.46 9.75
CA GLY A 252 68.90 -1.28 9.82
C GLY A 252 69.51 -2.27 10.81
N ALA A 253 70.77 -2.67 10.59
CA ALA A 253 71.48 -3.57 11.49
C ALA A 253 72.27 -2.79 12.54
N ALA A 254 72.17 -3.19 13.81
CA ALA A 254 73.16 -2.87 14.82
C ALA A 254 74.41 -3.73 14.61
N ASN A 255 75.58 -3.22 14.98
CA ASN A 255 76.85 -3.94 15.10
C ASN A 255 77.82 -3.07 15.95
N PRO A 256 77.76 -3.11 17.30
CA PRO A 256 78.72 -2.44 18.16
C PRO A 256 80.16 -2.99 17.96
N ALA A 257 81.12 -2.39 18.65
CA ALA A 257 82.44 -2.99 18.83
C ALA A 257 82.46 -3.88 20.08
N ASP A 258 83.26 -4.93 20.08
CA ASP A 258 83.41 -5.88 21.19
C ASP A 258 83.73 -5.14 22.52
N PRO A 259 83.09 -5.50 23.65
CA PRO A 259 83.40 -4.93 24.94
C PRO A 259 84.76 -5.44 25.47
N ALA A 260 85.54 -4.55 26.07
CA ALA A 260 86.86 -4.86 26.60
C ALA A 260 87.07 -4.21 27.99
N VAL A 261 87.79 -4.91 28.86
CA VAL A 261 88.00 -4.55 30.27
C VAL A 261 89.49 -4.58 30.66
N ALA A 262 89.88 -3.86 31.70
CA ALA A 262 91.21 -3.91 32.32
C ALA A 262 91.25 -4.88 33.52
N THR A 263 92.45 -5.23 34.00
CA THR A 263 92.68 -6.28 35.04
C THR A 263 92.16 -5.94 36.45
N ASN A 264 91.72 -4.70 36.63
CA ASN A 264 91.08 -4.15 37.83
C ASN A 264 89.54 -4.07 37.71
N GLY A 265 88.96 -4.40 36.54
CA GLY A 265 87.53 -4.27 36.26
C GLY A 265 87.08 -2.97 35.57
N THR A 266 87.97 -1.99 35.32
CA THR A 266 87.57 -0.76 34.61
C THR A 266 87.40 -1.03 33.10
N PRO A 267 86.32 -0.55 32.45
CA PRO A 267 86.16 -0.65 31.00
C PRO A 267 87.32 -0.02 30.23
N THR A 268 87.71 -0.66 29.13
CA THR A 268 88.63 -0.13 28.10
C THR A 268 87.94 0.02 26.74
N THR A 269 86.83 -0.69 26.51
CA THR A 269 85.86 -0.44 25.44
C THR A 269 84.49 -0.87 25.96
N GLY A 270 83.48 -0.02 25.81
CA GLY A 270 82.16 -0.21 26.43
C GLY A 270 82.01 0.45 27.80
N SER A 271 80.91 0.13 28.47
CA SER A 271 80.48 0.69 29.76
C SER A 271 80.35 -0.39 30.83
N LEU A 272 80.44 -0.01 32.11
CA LEU A 272 80.16 -0.92 33.22
C LEU A 272 78.64 -1.25 33.24
N TYR A 273 78.28 -2.53 33.30
CA TYR A 273 76.89 -2.97 33.43
C TYR A 273 76.44 -2.86 34.90
N SER A 274 75.37 -2.12 35.14
CA SER A 274 74.84 -1.83 36.50
C SER A 274 73.37 -2.19 36.70
N GLY A 275 72.71 -2.78 35.70
CA GLY A 275 71.29 -3.10 35.72
C GLY A 275 70.70 -3.27 34.31
N PRO A 276 69.40 -3.62 34.20
CA PRO A 276 68.73 -3.89 32.93
C PRO A 276 68.82 -2.75 31.91
N LEU A 277 68.93 -3.13 30.64
CA LEU A 277 68.88 -2.24 29.47
C LEU A 277 67.58 -2.49 28.68
N SER A 278 67.31 -1.70 27.64
CA SER A 278 66.06 -1.81 26.87
C SER A 278 66.31 -1.95 25.37
N ALA A 279 65.71 -2.97 24.75
CA ALA A 279 65.46 -2.99 23.31
C ALA A 279 64.13 -2.27 23.06
N LEU A 280 64.18 -1.13 22.36
CA LEU A 280 63.03 -0.23 22.16
C LEU A 280 62.23 -0.59 20.90
N ASP A 281 60.99 -0.11 20.79
CA ASP A 281 60.15 -0.35 19.61
C ASP A 281 60.70 0.31 18.33
N LEU A 282 60.47 -0.35 17.19
CA LEU A 282 60.99 -0.03 15.85
C LEU A 282 62.53 -0.06 15.76
N ARG A 283 63.19 -1.01 16.46
CA ARG A 283 64.65 -1.13 16.51
C ARG A 283 65.18 -2.54 16.28
N ASN A 284 66.39 -2.61 15.74
CA ASN A 284 67.33 -3.67 16.01
C ASN A 284 68.31 -3.21 17.09
N THR A 285 68.37 -3.94 18.19
CA THR A 285 69.31 -3.72 19.29
C THR A 285 70.27 -4.92 19.37
N GLN A 286 71.57 -4.67 19.30
CA GLN A 286 72.62 -5.67 19.57
C GLN A 286 73.33 -5.32 20.87
N PHE A 287 73.36 -6.28 21.79
CA PHE A 287 73.91 -6.16 23.14
C PHE A 287 75.03 -7.19 23.29
N GLU A 288 76.22 -6.72 23.66
CA GLU A 288 77.41 -7.55 23.82
C GLU A 288 78.04 -7.33 25.19
N ILE A 289 78.51 -8.40 25.83
CA ILE A 289 78.98 -8.32 27.22
C ILE A 289 80.14 -9.28 27.53
N ILE A 290 81.06 -8.82 28.38
CA ILE A 290 82.18 -9.60 28.93
C ILE A 290 82.24 -9.42 30.46
N GLY A 291 82.57 -10.49 31.19
CA GLY A 291 82.77 -10.50 32.63
C GLY A 291 84.23 -10.64 33.03
N ILE A 292 84.58 -10.13 34.22
CA ILE A 292 85.88 -10.33 34.87
C ILE A 292 85.68 -10.58 36.38
N ASP A 293 86.46 -11.50 36.95
CA ASP A 293 86.47 -11.82 38.39
C ASP A 293 87.49 -10.95 39.19
N ARG A 294 87.67 -11.26 40.48
CA ARG A 294 88.54 -10.49 41.39
C ARG A 294 90.02 -10.85 41.28
N ALA A 295 90.36 -12.04 40.79
CA ALA A 295 91.73 -12.41 40.45
C ALA A 295 92.16 -11.80 39.10
N GLY A 296 91.21 -11.53 38.20
CA GLY A 296 91.35 -10.84 36.93
C GLY A 296 91.10 -11.72 35.69
N ASN A 297 90.53 -12.91 35.85
CA ASN A 297 90.22 -13.80 34.72
C ASN A 297 88.91 -13.36 34.02
N ARG A 298 88.74 -13.72 32.75
CA ARG A 298 87.77 -13.06 31.85
C ARG A 298 86.89 -14.08 31.14
N SER A 299 85.60 -13.77 30.98
CA SER A 299 84.70 -14.56 30.14
C SER A 299 85.04 -14.38 28.65
N ALA A 300 84.44 -15.23 27.81
CA ALA A 300 84.24 -14.87 26.40
C ALA A 300 83.22 -13.72 26.28
N VAL A 301 83.22 -13.01 25.15
CA VAL A 301 82.15 -12.06 24.80
C VAL A 301 80.88 -12.85 24.46
N LEU A 302 79.75 -12.47 25.05
CA LEU A 302 78.43 -12.98 24.72
C LEU A 302 77.66 -11.93 23.89
N ILE A 303 77.03 -12.34 22.79
CA ILE A 303 76.36 -11.46 21.82
C ILE A 303 74.87 -11.81 21.72
N GLY A 304 73.99 -10.81 21.80
CA GLY A 304 72.54 -10.96 21.71
C GLY A 304 71.90 -9.94 20.77
N ASN A 305 71.09 -10.43 19.83
CA ASN A 305 70.39 -9.63 18.82
C ASN A 305 68.88 -9.63 19.07
N TYR A 306 68.27 -8.45 19.09
CA TYR A 306 66.87 -8.24 19.43
C TYR A 306 66.22 -7.33 18.38
N SER A 307 65.22 -7.85 17.66
CA SER A 307 64.43 -7.08 16.68
C SER A 307 63.04 -6.81 17.26
N VAL A 308 62.71 -5.54 17.51
CA VAL A 308 61.41 -5.16 18.09
C VAL A 308 60.60 -4.34 17.09
N ASP A 309 59.43 -4.85 16.76
CA ASP A 309 58.38 -4.13 16.06
C ASP A 309 57.04 -4.49 16.71
N ALA A 310 56.58 -3.65 17.62
CA ALA A 310 55.40 -3.84 18.47
C ALA A 310 54.12 -3.28 17.84
N THR A 311 54.24 -2.39 16.85
CA THR A 311 53.08 -1.87 16.13
C THR A 311 52.76 -2.76 14.94
N LEU A 312 51.56 -3.33 14.91
CA LEU A 312 51.06 -4.06 13.75
C LEU A 312 50.65 -3.07 12.64
N PRO A 313 50.72 -3.46 11.35
CA PRO A 313 50.10 -2.72 10.27
C PRO A 313 48.60 -2.58 10.54
N SER A 314 48.11 -1.34 10.51
CA SER A 314 46.70 -1.02 10.65
C SER A 314 46.15 -0.73 9.25
N LEU A 315 45.52 -1.74 8.67
CA LEU A 315 44.85 -1.61 7.38
C LEU A 315 43.46 -1.01 7.60
N THR A 316 43.11 -0.03 6.78
CA THR A 316 41.74 0.44 6.57
C THR A 316 41.33 0.02 5.18
N LEU A 317 40.32 -0.86 5.07
CA LEU A 317 39.73 -1.21 3.77
C LEU A 317 38.90 -0.04 3.26
N GLY A 318 38.99 0.22 1.95
CA GLY A 318 37.93 0.91 1.24
C GLY A 318 36.73 -0.01 1.05
N ALA A 319 35.59 0.54 0.63
CA ALA A 319 34.54 -0.27 0.04
C ALA A 319 35.09 -1.02 -1.19
N PRO A 320 34.63 -2.24 -1.47
CA PRO A 320 35.01 -2.94 -2.70
C PRO A 320 34.45 -2.19 -3.92
N GLY A 321 34.91 -2.56 -5.12
CA GLY A 321 34.23 -2.20 -6.36
C GLY A 321 32.80 -2.76 -6.39
N ARG A 322 32.61 -4.01 -5.94
CA ARG A 322 31.33 -4.73 -5.83
C ARG A 322 31.34 -5.79 -4.71
N ASP A 323 30.21 -6.01 -4.06
CA ASP A 323 30.03 -7.11 -3.09
C ASP A 323 29.75 -8.47 -3.76
N PHE A 324 29.32 -8.44 -5.03
CA PHE A 324 28.91 -9.59 -5.84
C PHE A 324 29.60 -9.56 -7.20
N ILE A 325 30.04 -10.72 -7.69
CA ILE A 325 30.69 -10.90 -9.00
C ILE A 325 30.30 -12.24 -9.64
N SER A 326 30.35 -12.31 -10.97
CA SER A 326 29.93 -13.49 -11.76
C SER A 326 30.98 -13.91 -12.77
N ASN A 327 31.14 -15.22 -13.00
CA ASN A 327 31.94 -15.76 -14.11
C ASN A 327 31.07 -16.14 -15.34
N THR A 328 29.77 -15.81 -15.35
CA THR A 328 28.85 -16.16 -16.44
C THR A 328 28.98 -15.21 -17.63
N ALA A 329 29.02 -15.78 -18.83
CA ALA A 329 29.19 -15.02 -20.06
C ALA A 329 28.01 -14.07 -20.31
N GLY A 330 28.27 -12.77 -20.30
CA GLY A 330 27.25 -11.72 -20.43
C GLY A 330 26.85 -11.04 -19.12
N ALA A 331 27.39 -11.48 -17.97
CA ALA A 331 27.43 -10.67 -16.76
C ALA A 331 28.50 -9.56 -16.89
N PRO A 332 28.20 -8.29 -16.57
CA PRO A 332 29.15 -7.18 -16.68
C PRO A 332 30.15 -7.09 -15.51
N TYR A 333 30.01 -7.92 -14.47
CA TYR A 333 30.72 -7.79 -13.20
C TYR A 333 31.65 -8.99 -12.95
N ASP A 334 32.63 -9.19 -13.84
CA ASP A 334 33.56 -10.33 -13.81
C ASP A 334 34.59 -10.31 -12.67
N SER A 335 34.71 -9.17 -11.99
CA SER A 335 35.75 -8.90 -11.01
C SER A 335 35.39 -7.76 -10.07
N SER A 336 35.99 -7.76 -8.87
CA SER A 336 35.81 -6.70 -7.87
C SER A 336 37.16 -6.13 -7.45
N GLY A 337 37.28 -4.80 -7.52
CA GLY A 337 38.44 -4.09 -6.99
C GLY A 337 38.44 -4.10 -5.46
N ILE A 338 39.53 -4.51 -4.84
CA ILE A 338 39.71 -4.42 -3.38
C ILE A 338 40.84 -3.44 -3.11
N SER A 339 40.51 -2.32 -2.48
CA SER A 339 41.44 -1.24 -2.13
C SER A 339 41.63 -1.10 -0.63
N TRP A 340 42.83 -0.77 -0.18
CA TRP A 340 43.09 -0.47 1.24
C TRP A 340 44.21 0.56 1.42
N THR A 341 44.18 1.25 2.55
CA THR A 341 45.28 2.11 3.01
C THR A 341 45.88 1.52 4.27
N SER A 342 47.20 1.34 4.30
CA SER A 342 47.94 0.95 5.50
C SER A 342 48.50 2.18 6.23
N ASN A 343 48.70 2.07 7.54
CA ASN A 343 49.47 3.05 8.31
C ASN A 343 51.00 2.95 8.07
N ARG A 344 51.45 2.04 7.18
CA ARG A 344 52.85 1.75 6.85
C ARG A 344 53.05 1.65 5.33
N SER A 345 54.29 1.78 4.88
CA SER A 345 54.68 1.64 3.47
C SER A 345 55.90 0.73 3.32
N ASN A 346 56.03 0.07 2.18
CA ASN A 346 57.07 -0.92 1.86
C ASN A 346 57.03 -2.19 2.75
N MET A 347 55.85 -2.58 3.23
CA MET A 347 55.63 -3.85 3.94
C MET A 347 55.11 -4.94 2.99
N ASP A 348 55.42 -6.21 3.26
CA ASP A 348 54.82 -7.33 2.51
C ASP A 348 53.31 -7.44 2.81
N TYR A 349 52.47 -7.48 1.78
CA TYR A 349 51.04 -7.80 1.86
C TYR A 349 50.72 -9.14 1.18
N PHE A 350 49.66 -9.78 1.67
CA PHE A 350 49.12 -11.04 1.17
C PHE A 350 47.60 -10.96 1.14
N VAL A 351 46.97 -11.48 0.08
CA VAL A 351 45.51 -11.58 -0.02
C VAL A 351 45.10 -13.03 -0.28
N TRP A 352 44.13 -13.50 0.50
CA TRP A 352 43.66 -14.87 0.52
C TRP A 352 42.12 -14.90 0.43
N TYR A 353 41.54 -16.00 -0.08
CA TYR A 353 40.15 -16.35 0.25
C TYR A 353 40.11 -17.53 1.23
N GLY A 354 39.12 -17.55 2.12
CA GLY A 354 38.87 -18.65 3.07
C GLY A 354 39.86 -18.78 4.22
N ALA A 355 40.77 -17.82 4.42
CA ALA A 355 41.73 -17.85 5.53
C ALA A 355 41.06 -17.59 6.89
N SER A 356 41.37 -18.42 7.89
CA SER A 356 40.85 -18.30 9.25
C SER A 356 41.59 -17.28 10.13
N ASP A 357 42.72 -16.76 9.67
CA ASP A 357 43.55 -15.79 10.38
C ASP A 357 44.36 -14.87 9.43
N CYS A 358 45.10 -13.92 10.00
CA CYS A 358 45.98 -13.02 9.26
C CYS A 358 47.22 -13.69 8.63
N GLN A 359 47.50 -14.96 8.94
CA GLN A 359 48.66 -15.69 8.42
C GLN A 359 48.33 -16.53 7.18
N GLY A 360 47.05 -16.62 6.81
CA GLY A 360 46.57 -17.41 5.67
C GLY A 360 46.16 -18.84 6.04
N THR A 361 46.05 -19.19 7.32
CA THR A 361 45.71 -20.57 7.75
C THR A 361 44.40 -21.03 7.11
N GLY A 362 44.44 -22.19 6.43
CA GLY A 362 43.29 -22.75 5.71
C GLY A 362 42.87 -22.03 4.43
N GLY A 363 43.43 -20.85 4.14
CA GLY A 363 43.08 -20.05 2.98
C GLY A 363 43.86 -20.42 1.72
N THR A 364 43.34 -19.97 0.56
CA THR A 364 44.03 -20.05 -0.73
C THR A 364 44.47 -18.64 -1.15
N SER A 365 45.71 -18.51 -1.62
CA SER A 365 46.28 -17.21 -2.03
C SER A 365 45.66 -16.73 -3.35
N ILE A 366 45.29 -15.45 -3.38
CA ILE A 366 44.89 -14.73 -4.60
C ILE A 366 46.11 -14.00 -5.15
N THR A 367 46.84 -13.25 -4.31
CA THR A 367 48.03 -12.49 -4.69
C THR A 367 48.83 -12.03 -3.47
N SER A 368 50.06 -11.56 -3.69
CA SER A 368 50.92 -10.91 -2.69
C SER A 368 51.77 -9.81 -3.34
N GLY A 369 52.22 -8.84 -2.54
CA GLY A 369 53.02 -7.71 -3.04
C GLY A 369 53.57 -6.85 -1.90
N THR A 370 53.90 -5.60 -2.19
CA THR A 370 54.41 -4.62 -1.20
C THR A 370 53.50 -3.41 -1.12
N THR A 371 53.06 -3.00 0.08
CA THR A 371 52.15 -1.86 0.26
C THR A 371 52.84 -0.53 -0.06
N THR A 372 52.12 0.37 -0.72
CA THR A 372 52.53 1.78 -0.90
C THR A 372 52.23 2.66 0.32
N GLY A 373 51.36 2.22 1.24
CA GLY A 373 50.89 2.99 2.39
C GLY A 373 49.99 4.18 2.07
N ALA A 374 49.64 4.40 0.80
CA ALA A 374 48.85 5.55 0.35
C ALA A 374 47.54 5.18 -0.36
N GLY A 375 47.30 3.90 -0.64
CA GLY A 375 46.13 3.40 -1.35
C GLY A 375 46.52 2.31 -2.33
N ASP A 376 46.65 1.08 -1.84
CA ASP A 376 46.88 -0.09 -2.68
C ASP A 376 45.55 -0.62 -3.21
N THR A 377 45.57 -1.28 -4.37
CA THR A 377 44.36 -1.87 -4.97
C THR A 377 44.72 -3.09 -5.81
N ILE A 378 43.95 -4.16 -5.64
CA ILE A 378 43.97 -5.35 -6.51
C ILE A 378 42.61 -5.53 -7.19
N SER A 379 42.52 -6.39 -8.20
CA SER A 379 41.25 -6.90 -8.70
C SER A 379 41.14 -8.40 -8.41
N VAL A 380 40.03 -8.83 -7.81
CA VAL A 380 39.69 -10.24 -7.58
C VAL A 380 38.68 -10.66 -8.66
N ALA A 381 39.13 -11.48 -9.61
CA ALA A 381 38.27 -12.02 -10.65
C ALA A 381 37.38 -13.16 -10.13
N ALA A 382 36.15 -13.29 -10.62
CA ALA A 382 35.24 -14.37 -10.25
C ALA A 382 35.87 -15.75 -10.50
N SER A 383 36.64 -15.89 -11.59
CA SER A 383 37.41 -17.11 -11.90
C SER A 383 38.44 -17.51 -10.84
N SER A 384 38.84 -16.61 -9.92
CA SER A 384 39.85 -16.84 -8.89
C SER A 384 39.30 -17.33 -7.55
N ILE A 385 37.97 -17.30 -7.36
CA ILE A 385 37.30 -17.75 -6.12
C ILE A 385 36.17 -18.76 -6.42
N PRO A 386 35.81 -19.66 -5.48
CA PRO A 386 34.68 -20.57 -5.66
C PRO A 386 33.33 -19.84 -5.61
N VAL A 387 32.32 -20.39 -6.28
CA VAL A 387 30.92 -19.94 -6.20
C VAL A 387 30.42 -19.99 -4.74
N GLY A 388 29.60 -19.02 -4.36
CA GLY A 388 29.13 -18.78 -3.00
C GLY A 388 29.84 -17.61 -2.31
N VAL A 389 29.51 -17.43 -1.03
CA VAL A 389 30.05 -16.37 -0.17
C VAL A 389 31.48 -16.72 0.25
N GLN A 390 32.45 -15.81 0.03
CA GLN A 390 33.86 -16.01 0.38
C GLN A 390 34.38 -14.89 1.29
N THR A 391 35.04 -15.26 2.39
CA THR A 391 35.82 -14.30 3.19
C THR A 391 37.15 -14.04 2.49
N ILE A 392 37.37 -12.80 2.05
CA ILE A 392 38.65 -12.32 1.55
C ILE A 392 39.42 -11.68 2.70
N THR A 393 40.66 -12.13 2.93
CA THR A 393 41.53 -11.63 4.01
C THR A 393 42.70 -10.90 3.39
N VAL A 394 42.83 -9.60 3.67
CA VAL A 394 43.99 -8.77 3.30
C VAL A 394 44.87 -8.62 4.54
N ALA A 395 46.12 -9.08 4.48
CA ALA A 395 47.05 -9.09 5.61
C ALA A 395 48.40 -8.48 5.25
N GLU A 396 48.99 -7.70 6.15
CA GLU A 396 50.32 -7.12 6.01
C GLU A 396 51.23 -7.54 7.17
N ARG A 397 52.51 -7.77 6.86
CA ARG A 397 53.53 -8.23 7.81
C ARG A 397 54.42 -7.08 8.28
N ASN A 398 54.66 -7.00 9.58
CA ASN A 398 55.57 -6.03 10.22
C ASN A 398 57.04 -6.48 10.15
N PHE A 399 57.99 -5.61 10.49
CA PHE A 399 59.43 -5.90 10.34
C PHE A 399 59.93 -7.02 11.27
N ALA A 400 59.22 -7.31 12.37
CA ALA A 400 59.50 -8.44 13.26
C ALA A 400 58.70 -9.72 12.91
N GLY A 401 57.95 -9.71 11.80
CA GLY A 401 57.25 -10.89 11.26
C GLY A 401 55.79 -11.07 11.69
N PHE A 402 55.23 -10.16 12.49
CA PHE A 402 53.84 -10.24 12.96
C PHE A 402 52.87 -9.60 11.96
N TYR A 403 51.61 -10.06 11.91
CA TYR A 403 50.64 -9.58 10.92
C TYR A 403 49.53 -8.71 11.52
N GLY A 404 49.13 -7.67 10.80
CA GLY A 404 47.81 -7.06 10.91
C GLY A 404 46.97 -7.47 9.69
N CYS A 405 45.65 -7.62 9.84
CA CYS A 405 44.77 -7.90 8.72
C CYS A 405 43.38 -7.30 8.88
N GLN A 406 42.65 -7.25 7.76
CA GLN A 406 41.22 -6.98 7.70
C GLN A 406 40.55 -8.03 6.81
N THR A 407 39.26 -8.27 7.03
CA THR A 407 38.46 -9.18 6.24
C THR A 407 37.30 -8.46 5.54
N TYR A 408 36.92 -8.97 4.37
CA TYR A 408 35.79 -8.50 3.58
C TYR A 408 35.04 -9.72 3.00
N THR A 409 33.73 -9.59 2.74
CA THR A 409 32.88 -10.70 2.29
C THR A 409 32.48 -10.51 0.83
N LEU A 410 33.13 -11.24 -0.08
CA LEU A 410 32.88 -11.19 -1.52
C LEU A 410 32.08 -12.42 -1.96
N THR A 411 30.92 -12.23 -2.58
CA THR A 411 30.10 -13.34 -3.09
C THR A 411 30.37 -13.54 -4.57
N ARG A 412 30.70 -14.78 -4.96
CA ARG A 412 30.60 -15.17 -6.37
C ARG A 412 29.25 -15.83 -6.62
N ASP A 413 28.51 -15.33 -7.59
CA ASP A 413 27.27 -15.91 -8.06
C ASP A 413 27.26 -15.95 -9.60
N ASP A 414 27.15 -17.15 -10.15
CA ASP A 414 27.13 -17.42 -11.59
C ASP A 414 25.69 -17.67 -12.11
N THR A 415 24.68 -17.62 -11.23
CA THR A 415 23.28 -18.00 -11.50
C THR A 415 22.42 -16.77 -11.74
N ALA A 416 21.50 -16.84 -12.72
CA ALA A 416 20.52 -15.78 -12.94
C ALA A 416 19.28 -15.99 -12.06
N PRO A 417 18.61 -14.90 -11.62
CA PRO A 417 17.45 -14.99 -10.75
C PRO A 417 16.30 -15.73 -11.43
N THR A 418 15.42 -16.32 -10.63
CA THR A 418 14.27 -17.09 -11.10
C THR A 418 12.97 -16.59 -10.48
N VAL A 419 11.85 -16.68 -11.21
CA VAL A 419 10.54 -16.24 -10.73
C VAL A 419 9.99 -17.25 -9.73
N VAL A 420 9.64 -16.80 -8.53
CA VAL A 420 9.10 -17.63 -7.44
C VAL A 420 7.58 -17.47 -7.29
N ALA A 421 6.93 -18.46 -6.66
CA ALA A 421 5.48 -18.45 -6.48
C ALA A 421 5.02 -17.39 -5.47
N GLY A 422 3.95 -16.67 -5.80
CA GLY A 422 3.31 -15.67 -4.93
C GLY A 422 2.99 -14.34 -5.59
N GLY A 423 3.61 -14.05 -6.75
CA GLY A 423 3.26 -12.91 -7.62
C GLY A 423 2.21 -13.25 -8.69
N THR A 424 1.96 -12.31 -9.60
CA THR A 424 0.89 -12.33 -10.61
C THR A 424 1.15 -13.40 -11.70
N PRO A 425 0.36 -14.50 -11.77
CA PRO A 425 0.70 -15.65 -12.60
C PRO A 425 0.67 -15.38 -14.11
N ASN A 426 1.75 -15.72 -14.82
CA ASN A 426 1.82 -15.62 -16.29
C ASN A 426 0.64 -16.38 -16.96
N GLY A 427 -0.11 -15.69 -17.80
CA GLY A 427 -1.34 -16.17 -18.45
C GLY A 427 -2.64 -15.88 -17.69
N SER A 428 -2.60 -15.25 -16.51
CA SER A 428 -3.81 -14.89 -15.75
C SER A 428 -4.62 -13.78 -16.41
N THR A 429 -5.86 -13.63 -15.94
CA THR A 429 -6.55 -12.34 -16.01
C THR A 429 -5.86 -11.34 -15.07
N LEU A 430 -5.84 -10.06 -15.43
CA LEU A 430 -5.39 -8.94 -14.60
C LEU A 430 -6.51 -7.90 -14.54
N ALA A 431 -6.76 -7.23 -13.42
CA ALA A 431 -7.64 -6.06 -13.42
C ALA A 431 -6.98 -4.88 -14.15
N TYR A 432 -7.75 -3.85 -14.46
CA TYR A 432 -7.27 -2.68 -15.21
C TYR A 432 -6.39 -1.75 -14.36
N ASP A 433 -6.49 -1.84 -13.03
CA ASP A 433 -5.77 -1.07 -12.02
C ASP A 433 -4.82 -1.94 -11.15
N ASP A 434 -4.86 -3.27 -11.30
CA ASP A 434 -3.96 -4.21 -10.61
C ASP A 434 -2.49 -3.97 -10.97
N GLU A 435 -1.59 -4.17 -10.00
CA GLU A 435 -0.14 -4.21 -10.24
C GLU A 435 0.32 -5.60 -10.71
N VAL A 436 1.33 -5.63 -11.59
CA VAL A 436 2.05 -6.87 -11.92
C VAL A 436 3.14 -7.11 -10.87
N ASP A 437 2.93 -8.09 -10.00
CA ASP A 437 3.85 -8.56 -8.97
C ASP A 437 4.77 -9.66 -9.54
N ILE A 438 6.07 -9.37 -9.63
CA ILE A 438 7.12 -10.30 -10.09
C ILE A 438 8.09 -10.54 -8.93
N ARG A 439 8.02 -11.73 -8.32
CA ARG A 439 8.90 -12.13 -7.20
C ARG A 439 10.08 -12.95 -7.70
N LEU A 440 11.27 -12.65 -7.20
CA LEU A 440 12.53 -13.24 -7.66
C LEU A 440 13.25 -13.98 -6.52
N SER A 441 14.03 -15.01 -6.88
CA SER A 441 14.71 -15.94 -5.96
C SER A 441 15.90 -15.38 -5.18
N GLU A 442 16.27 -14.13 -5.40
CA GLU A 442 17.41 -13.44 -4.78
C GLU A 442 17.37 -11.93 -4.99
N GLN A 443 18.41 -11.22 -4.51
CA GLN A 443 18.52 -9.77 -4.64
C GLN A 443 18.92 -9.30 -6.03
N ILE A 444 18.29 -8.22 -6.50
CA ILE A 444 18.55 -7.63 -7.82
C ILE A 444 19.39 -6.36 -7.79
N ASP A 445 20.11 -6.10 -8.87
CA ASP A 445 20.62 -4.76 -9.19
C ASP A 445 19.44 -3.92 -9.67
N THR A 446 18.83 -3.15 -8.76
CA THR A 446 17.65 -2.33 -9.06
C THR A 446 17.89 -1.25 -10.12
N SER A 447 19.16 -0.93 -10.43
CA SER A 447 19.53 -0.03 -11.52
C SER A 447 19.58 -0.72 -12.90
N SER A 448 19.48 -2.05 -12.94
CA SER A 448 19.51 -2.87 -14.15
C SER A 448 18.13 -3.15 -14.76
N ILE A 449 17.04 -2.84 -14.04
CA ILE A 449 15.68 -3.15 -14.47
C ILE A 449 15.32 -2.33 -15.71
N ALA A 450 15.02 -3.00 -16.81
CA ALA A 450 14.48 -2.40 -18.02
C ALA A 450 13.15 -3.08 -18.37
N VAL A 451 12.10 -2.27 -18.45
CA VAL A 451 10.79 -2.69 -18.99
C VAL A 451 10.75 -2.19 -20.44
N GLY A 452 10.58 -3.08 -21.42
CA GLY A 452 10.63 -2.71 -22.83
C GLY A 452 10.68 -3.88 -23.84
N GLY A 453 9.71 -3.92 -24.75
CA GLY A 453 9.57 -4.91 -25.81
C GLY A 453 8.17 -5.55 -25.92
N GLY A 454 7.28 -5.32 -24.96
CA GLY A 454 5.89 -5.77 -24.93
C GLY A 454 4.85 -4.65 -25.00
N ASP A 455 3.59 -5.04 -25.12
CA ASP A 455 2.43 -4.15 -25.28
C ASP A 455 2.21 -3.22 -24.08
N LEU A 456 2.43 -3.70 -22.86
CA LEU A 456 2.10 -3.02 -21.60
C LEU A 456 3.15 -1.98 -21.18
N ASP A 457 4.36 -2.06 -21.75
CA ASP A 457 5.51 -1.30 -21.31
C ASP A 457 5.36 0.23 -21.51
N ALA A 458 4.48 0.63 -22.44
CA ALA A 458 4.12 2.03 -22.69
C ALA A 458 3.05 2.59 -21.73
N GLU A 459 2.39 1.71 -20.96
CA GLU A 459 1.36 2.05 -19.98
C GLU A 459 1.87 1.95 -18.53
N ALA A 460 2.99 1.27 -18.31
CA ALA A 460 3.63 1.06 -17.01
C ALA A 460 4.22 2.36 -16.41
N VAL A 461 4.16 2.50 -15.08
CA VAL A 461 4.94 3.50 -14.35
C VAL A 461 6.42 3.11 -14.40
N LEU A 462 7.26 4.00 -14.95
CA LEU A 462 8.70 3.79 -15.08
C LEU A 462 9.50 4.85 -14.29
N PRO A 463 10.53 4.45 -13.52
CA PRO A 463 10.93 3.07 -13.23
C PRO A 463 9.89 2.35 -12.34
N PRO A 464 9.77 1.01 -12.45
CA PRO A 464 8.85 0.23 -11.63
C PRO A 464 9.28 0.25 -10.15
N THR A 465 8.33 0.01 -9.25
CA THR A 465 8.59 0.02 -7.80
C THR A 465 9.22 -1.30 -7.39
N VAL A 466 10.35 -1.26 -6.67
CA VAL A 466 10.96 -2.47 -6.09
C VAL A 466 10.68 -2.51 -4.59
N THR A 467 10.18 -3.66 -4.11
CA THR A 467 10.00 -3.94 -2.69
C THR A 467 10.91 -5.09 -2.26
N THR A 468 11.82 -4.80 -1.34
CA THR A 468 12.79 -5.76 -0.80
C THR A 468 12.20 -6.41 0.44
N THR A 469 11.88 -7.71 0.40
CA THR A 469 11.19 -8.37 1.53
C THR A 469 12.15 -9.04 2.52
N SER A 470 13.35 -9.38 2.05
CA SER A 470 14.41 -10.06 2.79
C SER A 470 15.78 -9.77 2.16
N ASN A 471 16.82 -10.46 2.60
CA ASN A 471 18.10 -10.53 1.87
C ASN A 471 18.18 -11.74 0.91
N THR A 472 17.03 -12.36 0.60
CA THR A 472 16.89 -13.55 -0.26
C THR A 472 15.77 -13.42 -1.31
N ASP A 473 14.91 -12.40 -1.26
CA ASP A 473 13.73 -12.30 -2.13
C ASP A 473 13.35 -10.82 -2.36
N ASP A 474 13.59 -10.34 -3.59
CA ASP A 474 13.13 -9.03 -4.08
C ASP A 474 11.87 -9.18 -4.95
N THR A 475 11.01 -8.16 -4.94
CA THR A 475 9.77 -8.12 -5.73
C THR A 475 9.68 -6.84 -6.55
N ILE A 476 9.49 -6.98 -7.86
CA ILE A 476 9.21 -5.88 -8.79
C ILE A 476 7.69 -5.73 -8.89
N LEU A 477 7.19 -4.53 -8.60
CA LEU A 477 5.80 -4.12 -8.78
C LEU A 477 5.73 -3.16 -9.97
N ILE A 478 5.00 -3.56 -11.01
CA ILE A 478 4.76 -2.73 -12.19
C ILE A 478 3.30 -2.27 -12.15
N SER A 479 3.08 -1.02 -11.78
CA SER A 479 1.77 -0.36 -11.72
C SER A 479 1.43 0.31 -13.07
N PRO A 480 0.16 0.44 -13.46
CA PRO A 480 -0.24 1.27 -14.59
C PRO A 480 -0.09 2.77 -14.27
N THR A 481 0.22 3.58 -15.29
CA THR A 481 0.30 5.06 -15.20
C THR A 481 -1.04 5.73 -14.93
N THR A 482 -2.14 5.07 -15.32
CA THR A 482 -3.49 5.37 -14.85
C THR A 482 -4.27 4.06 -14.81
N TYR A 483 -4.45 3.43 -15.98
CA TYR A 483 -5.03 2.10 -16.15
C TYR A 483 -4.33 1.35 -17.28
N TRP A 484 -4.35 0.02 -17.26
CA TRP A 484 -3.98 -0.82 -18.38
C TRP A 484 -5.06 -0.78 -19.47
N ASN A 485 -4.67 -0.66 -20.74
CA ASN A 485 -5.62 -0.80 -21.85
C ASN A 485 -6.09 -2.27 -21.98
N PRO A 486 -7.38 -2.53 -22.27
CA PRO A 486 -7.87 -3.89 -22.46
C PRO A 486 -7.19 -4.66 -23.62
N GLY A 487 -7.12 -5.99 -23.51
CA GLY A 487 -6.67 -6.87 -24.59
C GLY A 487 -6.33 -8.28 -24.12
N ALA A 488 -6.47 -9.25 -25.02
CA ALA A 488 -6.11 -10.64 -24.77
C ALA A 488 -4.62 -10.89 -25.09
N SER A 489 -3.93 -11.64 -24.23
CA SER A 489 -2.51 -12.00 -24.36
C SER A 489 -1.57 -10.80 -24.55
N ARG A 490 -1.87 -9.65 -23.91
CA ARG A 490 -0.97 -8.49 -23.90
C ARG A 490 0.23 -8.81 -23.03
N ASN A 491 1.43 -8.43 -23.45
CA ASN A 491 2.64 -8.77 -22.71
C ASN A 491 3.35 -7.57 -22.06
N VAL A 492 4.04 -7.84 -20.94
CA VAL A 492 5.06 -6.98 -20.35
C VAL A 492 6.42 -7.68 -20.50
N THR A 493 7.43 -6.94 -20.98
CA THR A 493 8.79 -7.49 -21.16
C THR A 493 9.72 -6.86 -20.15
N VAL A 494 10.37 -7.70 -19.33
CA VAL A 494 11.21 -7.24 -18.20
C VAL A 494 12.57 -7.90 -18.26
N ASP A 495 13.60 -7.09 -18.47
CA ASP A 495 15.00 -7.46 -18.31
C ASP A 495 15.47 -7.01 -16.93
N VAL A 496 16.08 -7.91 -16.17
CA VAL A 496 16.62 -7.62 -14.83
C VAL A 496 17.87 -8.45 -14.55
N ARG A 497 18.79 -7.91 -13.75
CA ARG A 497 19.98 -8.62 -13.28
C ARG A 497 20.00 -8.77 -11.78
N ASP A 498 20.55 -9.88 -11.29
CA ASP A 498 20.98 -9.99 -9.90
C ASP A 498 22.13 -9.01 -9.58
N ARG A 499 22.57 -8.97 -8.31
CA ARG A 499 23.67 -8.11 -7.88
C ARG A 499 25.05 -8.52 -8.44
N ALA A 500 25.24 -9.76 -8.90
CA ALA A 500 26.43 -10.25 -9.60
C ALA A 500 26.36 -9.98 -11.13
N GLY A 501 25.22 -9.51 -11.63
CA GLY A 501 25.01 -9.05 -12.99
C GLY A 501 24.50 -10.11 -13.97
N ASN A 502 24.12 -11.32 -13.56
CA ASN A 502 23.57 -12.31 -14.49
C ASN A 502 22.17 -11.87 -14.96
N LEU A 503 21.83 -12.12 -16.23
CA LEU A 503 20.61 -11.58 -16.85
C LEU A 503 19.46 -12.58 -16.81
N LEU A 504 18.31 -12.13 -16.30
CA LEU A 504 17.01 -12.74 -16.49
C LEU A 504 16.21 -11.90 -17.50
N ASN A 505 15.72 -12.53 -18.56
CA ASN A 505 14.76 -11.95 -19.51
C ASN A 505 13.38 -12.57 -19.25
N LEU A 506 12.35 -11.75 -19.03
CA LEU A 506 10.97 -12.17 -18.83
C LEU A 506 10.06 -11.62 -19.93
N ASN A 507 9.14 -12.46 -20.39
CA ASN A 507 8.03 -12.09 -21.27
C ASN A 507 6.74 -12.67 -20.66
N LEU A 508 6.02 -11.84 -19.91
CA LEU A 508 4.84 -12.24 -19.13
C LEU A 508 3.60 -11.75 -19.86
N ASN A 509 2.64 -12.65 -20.07
CA ASN A 509 1.44 -12.40 -20.88
C ASN A 509 0.22 -12.37 -19.95
N TYR A 510 -0.64 -11.38 -20.10
CA TYR A 510 -1.84 -11.20 -19.28
C TYR A 510 -3.06 -10.98 -20.17
N ASN A 511 -4.23 -11.38 -19.65
CA ASN A 511 -5.52 -11.09 -20.28
C ASN A 511 -6.18 -9.95 -19.52
N LEU A 512 -6.23 -8.78 -20.15
CA LEU A 512 -6.88 -7.60 -19.60
C LEU A 512 -8.30 -7.54 -20.15
N PRO A 513 -9.33 -7.83 -19.33
CA PRO A 513 -10.69 -7.96 -19.81
C PRO A 513 -11.24 -6.57 -20.18
N ASN A 514 -11.92 -6.53 -21.33
CA ASN A 514 -12.89 -5.47 -21.59
C ASN A 514 -13.95 -5.46 -20.47
N GLY A 515 -14.45 -4.28 -20.10
CA GLY A 515 -15.49 -4.14 -19.07
C GLY A 515 -16.67 -5.08 -19.33
N SER A 516 -17.24 -5.64 -18.25
CA SER A 516 -18.28 -6.67 -18.37
C SER A 516 -19.68 -6.06 -18.37
N VAL A 517 -20.67 -6.75 -18.96
CA VAL A 517 -22.08 -6.36 -18.81
C VAL A 517 -22.62 -6.90 -17.50
N GLU A 518 -22.90 -6.00 -16.56
CA GLU A 518 -23.32 -6.29 -15.19
C GLU A 518 -24.77 -5.90 -14.92
N PRO A 519 -25.44 -6.52 -13.93
CA PRO A 519 -26.68 -5.97 -13.39
C PRO A 519 -26.43 -4.59 -12.77
N MET A 520 -27.36 -3.65 -12.98
CA MET A 520 -27.25 -2.32 -12.38
C MET A 520 -27.23 -2.39 -10.85
N TYR A 521 -28.05 -3.28 -10.29
CA TYR A 521 -28.15 -3.58 -8.88
C TYR A 521 -27.74 -5.03 -8.61
N SER A 522 -26.63 -5.23 -7.90
CA SER A 522 -26.13 -6.56 -7.53
C SER A 522 -27.05 -7.33 -6.58
N SER A 523 -27.99 -6.65 -5.92
CA SER A 523 -29.09 -7.24 -5.15
C SER A 523 -30.19 -7.87 -6.00
N ALA A 524 -30.35 -7.43 -7.26
CA ALA A 524 -31.43 -7.82 -8.17
C ALA A 524 -30.91 -8.20 -9.57
N PRO A 525 -30.07 -9.26 -9.69
CA PRO A 525 -29.43 -9.63 -10.94
C PRO A 525 -30.35 -10.29 -11.99
N ASN A 526 -31.54 -10.79 -11.64
CA ASN A 526 -32.38 -11.57 -12.56
C ASN A 526 -33.47 -10.73 -13.25
N TRP A 527 -34.09 -11.26 -14.31
CA TRP A 527 -35.05 -10.52 -15.14
C TRP A 527 -36.24 -9.97 -14.35
N ASN A 528 -36.83 -10.76 -13.46
CA ASN A 528 -38.10 -10.48 -12.80
C ASN A 528 -37.96 -9.90 -11.38
N GLU A 529 -36.76 -9.42 -11.03
CA GLU A 529 -36.47 -8.79 -9.75
C GLU A 529 -36.63 -7.26 -9.84
N HIS A 530 -37.10 -6.64 -8.76
CA HIS A 530 -37.42 -5.22 -8.71
C HIS A 530 -36.79 -4.56 -7.49
N VAL A 531 -36.32 -3.31 -7.63
CA VAL A 531 -35.80 -2.48 -6.52
C VAL A 531 -36.61 -1.20 -6.35
N ARG A 532 -36.61 -0.63 -5.15
CA ARG A 532 -37.35 0.58 -4.80
C ARG A 532 -36.82 1.78 -5.56
N ASN A 533 -37.74 2.65 -5.98
CA ASN A 533 -37.42 3.95 -6.54
C ASN A 533 -37.10 4.95 -5.40
N ASP A 534 -35.98 4.74 -4.70
CA ASP A 534 -35.57 5.53 -3.52
C ASP A 534 -34.38 6.50 -3.77
N GLY A 535 -33.94 6.62 -5.03
CA GLY A 535 -32.93 7.59 -5.51
C GLY A 535 -33.52 8.84 -6.18
N ASN A 536 -32.65 9.65 -6.79
CA ASN A 536 -33.02 10.79 -7.64
C ASN A 536 -33.04 10.42 -9.15
N PHE A 537 -32.40 9.30 -9.52
CA PHE A 537 -32.21 8.76 -10.87
C PHE A 537 -32.30 7.22 -10.85
N ILE A 538 -32.40 6.57 -12.01
CA ILE A 538 -32.38 5.10 -12.12
C ILE A 538 -31.01 4.46 -11.82
N TYR A 539 -30.03 5.25 -11.35
CA TYR A 539 -28.66 4.81 -11.05
C TYR A 539 -28.18 5.09 -9.62
N ASP A 540 -28.86 5.94 -8.84
CA ASP A 540 -28.46 6.30 -7.46
C ASP A 540 -29.39 5.74 -6.36
N ALA A 541 -30.47 5.04 -6.74
CA ALA A 541 -31.31 4.29 -5.80
C ALA A 541 -30.49 3.22 -5.05
N ALA A 542 -30.87 2.92 -3.81
CA ALA A 542 -30.09 2.13 -2.86
C ALA A 542 -30.05 0.61 -3.16
N GLY A 543 -30.70 0.15 -4.23
CA GLY A 543 -30.81 -1.27 -4.57
C GLY A 543 -31.70 -2.08 -3.60
N THR A 544 -32.52 -1.40 -2.79
CA THR A 544 -33.46 -2.02 -1.85
C THR A 544 -34.50 -2.84 -2.62
N ILE A 545 -34.62 -4.14 -2.40
CA ILE A 545 -35.63 -4.98 -3.08
C ILE A 545 -37.06 -4.52 -2.74
N CYS A 546 -37.93 -4.43 -3.74
CA CYS A 546 -39.37 -4.19 -3.52
C CYS A 546 -40.07 -5.44 -2.95
N ASP A 547 -40.99 -5.24 -2.01
CA ASP A 547 -41.73 -6.33 -1.36
C ASP A 547 -43.23 -6.37 -1.70
N GLY A 548 -43.71 -5.38 -2.46
CA GLY A 548 -45.10 -5.23 -2.90
C GLY A 548 -45.88 -4.24 -2.04
N SER A 549 -45.37 -3.83 -0.86
CA SER A 549 -46.02 -2.83 -0.01
C SER A 549 -45.93 -1.40 -0.55
N GLU A 550 -45.14 -1.18 -1.61
CA GLU A 550 -44.92 0.12 -2.22
C GLU A 550 -46.22 0.72 -2.80
N THR A 551 -46.34 2.05 -2.69
CA THR A 551 -47.52 2.82 -3.13
C THR A 551 -47.21 3.68 -4.33
N GLY A 552 -48.08 3.66 -5.34
CA GLY A 552 -47.93 4.45 -6.57
C GLY A 552 -48.30 3.66 -7.81
N PHE A 553 -47.76 4.09 -8.95
CA PHE A 553 -47.79 3.35 -10.20
C PHE A 553 -46.72 2.25 -10.20
N ILE A 554 -46.61 1.51 -11.31
CA ILE A 554 -45.50 0.56 -11.56
C ILE A 554 -44.13 1.20 -11.26
N THR A 555 -44.00 2.52 -11.45
CA THR A 555 -42.80 3.34 -11.24
C THR A 555 -42.35 3.52 -9.79
N SER A 556 -43.07 2.98 -8.80
CA SER A 556 -42.54 2.91 -7.43
C SER A 556 -41.45 1.82 -7.28
N CYS A 557 -41.33 0.92 -8.25
CA CYS A 557 -40.37 -0.19 -8.27
C CYS A 557 -39.67 -0.30 -9.63
N LEU A 558 -38.37 0.00 -9.68
CA LEU A 558 -37.48 -0.19 -10.83
C LEU A 558 -37.44 -1.69 -11.21
N HIS A 559 -37.69 -2.00 -12.48
CA HIS A 559 -37.56 -3.36 -13.01
C HIS A 559 -36.07 -3.67 -13.28
N ALA A 560 -35.35 -4.11 -12.24
CA ALA A 560 -33.89 -4.23 -12.24
C ALA A 560 -33.34 -5.24 -13.29
N GLY A 561 -34.18 -6.15 -13.78
CA GLY A 561 -33.85 -7.02 -14.91
C GLY A 561 -33.65 -6.30 -16.25
N GLU A 562 -34.22 -5.11 -16.43
CA GLU A 562 -34.01 -4.26 -17.62
C GLU A 562 -32.79 -3.33 -17.47
N LEU A 563 -32.24 -3.21 -16.26
CA LEU A 563 -31.16 -2.28 -15.93
C LEU A 563 -29.81 -3.02 -15.88
N ARG A 564 -28.93 -2.67 -16.79
CA ARG A 564 -27.58 -3.22 -16.96
C ARG A 564 -26.58 -2.10 -17.11
N LYS A 565 -25.32 -2.38 -16.80
CA LYS A 565 -24.21 -1.43 -16.89
C LYS A 565 -22.93 -2.06 -17.42
N VAL A 566 -22.07 -1.22 -17.95
CA VAL A 566 -20.72 -1.51 -18.44
C VAL A 566 -19.81 -0.37 -17.98
N GLU A 567 -18.78 -0.69 -17.21
CA GLU A 567 -17.78 0.29 -16.77
C GLU A 567 -16.82 0.63 -17.94
N VAL A 568 -16.60 1.92 -18.22
CA VAL A 568 -15.75 2.39 -19.32
C VAL A 568 -14.50 3.05 -18.76
N LEU A 569 -13.52 2.20 -18.52
CA LEU A 569 -12.32 2.46 -17.74
C LEU A 569 -11.36 3.47 -18.38
N THR A 570 -11.32 3.49 -19.71
CA THR A 570 -10.47 4.40 -20.50
C THR A 570 -11.10 5.79 -20.69
N ALA A 571 -12.11 6.16 -19.89
CA ALA A 571 -12.84 7.42 -20.02
C ALA A 571 -13.27 8.00 -18.66
N ASN A 572 -13.07 9.31 -18.50
CA ASN A 572 -13.40 10.11 -17.32
C ASN A 572 -14.43 11.21 -17.61
N SER A 573 -15.11 11.13 -18.76
CA SER A 573 -16.32 11.90 -19.07
C SER A 573 -17.06 11.27 -20.26
N CYS A 574 -18.36 11.56 -20.39
CA CYS A 574 -19.22 11.02 -21.45
C CYS A 574 -19.04 11.67 -22.84
N ALA A 575 -18.25 12.74 -22.96
CA ALA A 575 -18.12 13.50 -24.20
C ALA A 575 -17.63 12.65 -25.40
N GLY A 576 -18.45 12.56 -26.45
CA GLY A 576 -18.15 11.77 -27.65
C GLY A 576 -18.32 10.25 -27.49
N LEU A 577 -18.82 9.77 -26.36
CA LEU A 577 -18.99 8.35 -26.08
C LEU A 577 -20.43 7.88 -26.28
N SER A 578 -20.58 6.76 -26.98
CA SER A 578 -21.86 6.06 -27.18
C SER A 578 -21.63 4.56 -27.09
N ALA A 579 -22.64 3.82 -26.63
CA ALA A 579 -22.61 2.36 -26.61
C ALA A 579 -23.77 1.76 -27.43
N THR A 580 -23.55 0.56 -27.98
CA THR A 580 -24.55 -0.21 -28.73
C THR A 580 -24.35 -1.69 -28.47
N ASP A 581 -25.39 -2.44 -28.13
CA ASP A 581 -25.31 -3.89 -28.07
C ASP A 581 -25.50 -4.56 -29.45
N ALA A 582 -24.88 -5.73 -29.64
CA ALA A 582 -24.78 -6.38 -30.95
C ALA A 582 -26.11 -6.99 -31.45
N ASN A 583 -27.09 -7.18 -30.56
CA ASN A 583 -28.41 -7.70 -30.92
C ASN A 583 -29.47 -6.58 -31.05
N GLY A 584 -29.15 -5.33 -30.70
CA GLY A 584 -30.09 -4.20 -30.69
C GLY A 584 -31.18 -4.33 -29.64
N TRP A 585 -30.85 -4.89 -28.47
CA TRP A 585 -31.80 -5.16 -27.38
C TRP A 585 -32.16 -3.93 -26.54
N PHE A 586 -31.21 -3.04 -26.33
CA PHE A 586 -31.38 -1.80 -25.58
C PHE A 586 -30.67 -0.63 -26.28
N GLU A 587 -31.23 0.55 -26.09
CA GLU A 587 -30.45 1.79 -26.21
C GLU A 587 -29.61 1.98 -24.95
N TRP A 588 -28.51 2.71 -25.08
CA TRP A 588 -27.53 2.91 -24.01
C TRP A 588 -27.23 4.40 -23.83
N ALA A 589 -27.17 4.83 -22.57
CA ALA A 589 -26.73 6.17 -22.19
C ALA A 589 -25.48 6.10 -21.32
N CYS A 590 -24.86 7.27 -21.11
CA CYS A 590 -23.63 7.41 -20.35
C CYS A 590 -23.86 8.25 -19.09
N TYR A 591 -23.24 7.84 -17.98
CA TYR A 591 -23.25 8.56 -16.70
C TYR A 591 -21.83 8.93 -16.28
N ASP A 592 -21.66 10.21 -15.95
CA ASP A 592 -20.43 10.85 -15.48
C ASP A 592 -20.55 11.06 -13.96
N PRO A 593 -20.03 10.14 -13.12
CA PRO A 593 -20.20 10.23 -11.67
C PRO A 593 -19.40 11.40 -11.10
N PRO A 594 -19.91 12.13 -10.06
CA PRO A 594 -19.29 13.36 -9.57
C PRO A 594 -17.97 13.12 -8.80
N GLY A 595 -16.88 12.93 -9.54
CA GLY A 595 -15.51 12.76 -9.05
C GLY A 595 -14.57 12.24 -10.14
N PRO A 596 -13.25 12.18 -9.91
CA PRO A 596 -12.34 11.50 -10.84
C PRO A 596 -12.53 9.98 -10.74
N GLY A 597 -13.12 9.37 -11.76
CA GLY A 597 -13.36 7.93 -11.85
C GLY A 597 -13.80 7.50 -13.26
N PRO A 598 -13.99 6.18 -13.48
CA PRO A 598 -14.49 5.67 -14.75
C PRO A 598 -15.98 6.01 -14.93
N ILE A 599 -16.36 6.30 -16.18
CA ILE A 599 -17.75 6.54 -16.58
C ILE A 599 -18.50 5.25 -16.84
N TRP A 600 -19.82 5.27 -16.65
CA TRP A 600 -20.69 4.09 -16.79
C TRP A 600 -21.58 4.22 -18.01
N MET A 601 -21.51 3.25 -18.91
CA MET A 601 -22.55 3.02 -19.92
C MET A 601 -23.64 2.16 -19.29
N TYR A 602 -24.92 2.53 -19.40
CA TYR A 602 -26.03 1.78 -18.83
C TYR A 602 -27.18 1.61 -19.83
N THR A 603 -27.94 0.52 -19.71
CA THR A 603 -29.14 0.31 -20.50
C THR A 603 -30.20 1.32 -20.10
N LEU A 604 -30.85 1.83 -21.12
CA LEU A 604 -31.70 3.01 -21.03
C LEU A 604 -33.16 2.58 -21.20
N ARG A 605 -33.61 2.51 -22.47
CA ARG A 605 -34.83 1.83 -22.86
C ARG A 605 -34.54 0.54 -23.60
N ARG A 606 -35.41 -0.44 -23.40
CA ARG A 606 -35.48 -1.67 -24.16
C ARG A 606 -36.13 -1.43 -25.53
N THR A 607 -35.49 -1.93 -26.58
CA THR A 607 -35.95 -1.81 -27.99
C THR A 607 -36.60 -3.09 -28.53
N SER A 608 -36.44 -4.23 -27.84
CA SER A 608 -36.98 -5.54 -28.24
C SER A 608 -37.87 -6.18 -27.15
N SER A 609 -38.32 -7.42 -27.34
CA SER A 609 -39.13 -8.17 -26.36
C SER A 609 -38.26 -9.13 -25.53
N LEU A 610 -38.72 -9.55 -24.35
CA LEU A 610 -38.10 -10.68 -23.61
C LEU A 610 -37.98 -11.95 -24.48
N ARG A 611 -38.87 -12.09 -25.47
CA ARG A 611 -38.86 -13.17 -26.46
C ARG A 611 -37.56 -13.21 -27.28
N ASP A 612 -36.90 -12.07 -27.47
CA ASP A 612 -35.67 -11.99 -28.27
C ASP A 612 -34.43 -12.38 -27.45
N TYR A 613 -34.57 -12.46 -26.12
CA TYR A 613 -33.49 -12.78 -25.17
C TYR A 613 -33.35 -14.28 -24.91
N ILE A 614 -34.35 -15.09 -25.29
CA ILE A 614 -34.46 -16.51 -24.95
C ILE A 614 -34.36 -17.37 -26.21
N ASN A 615 -33.41 -18.31 -26.22
CA ASN A 615 -33.40 -19.39 -27.19
C ASN A 615 -34.37 -20.50 -26.74
N PHE A 616 -35.62 -20.39 -27.19
CA PHE A 616 -36.67 -21.37 -26.90
C PHE A 616 -36.35 -22.80 -27.38
N GLY A 617 -35.46 -22.95 -28.37
CA GLY A 617 -35.05 -24.25 -28.92
C GLY A 617 -34.04 -25.00 -28.05
N THR A 618 -33.08 -24.29 -27.44
CA THR A 618 -32.12 -24.87 -26.49
C THR A 618 -32.53 -24.73 -25.03
N GLN A 619 -33.55 -23.93 -24.74
CA GLN A 619 -33.94 -23.52 -23.38
C GLN A 619 -32.77 -22.85 -22.63
N THR A 620 -32.10 -21.92 -23.31
CA THR A 620 -31.01 -21.10 -22.76
C THR A 620 -31.24 -19.62 -23.08
N TRP A 621 -30.63 -18.73 -22.30
CA TRP A 621 -30.52 -17.31 -22.66
C TRP A 621 -29.61 -17.14 -23.89
N ASN A 622 -29.93 -16.16 -24.73
CA ASN A 622 -29.07 -15.72 -25.83
C ASN A 622 -27.86 -14.96 -25.27
N THR A 623 -26.74 -14.98 -25.99
CA THR A 623 -25.55 -14.18 -25.66
C THR A 623 -25.60 -12.82 -26.36
N ASN A 624 -25.03 -11.80 -25.72
CA ASN A 624 -24.91 -10.46 -26.32
C ASN A 624 -23.61 -9.78 -25.85
N THR A 625 -23.20 -8.77 -26.59
CA THR A 625 -21.99 -7.95 -26.36
C THR A 625 -22.34 -6.48 -26.50
N VAL A 626 -21.76 -5.61 -25.67
CA VAL A 626 -21.86 -4.14 -25.85
C VAL A 626 -20.58 -3.65 -26.51
N SER A 627 -20.68 -2.78 -27.51
CA SER A 627 -19.55 -2.08 -28.11
C SER A 627 -19.62 -0.59 -27.75
N VAL A 628 -18.48 0.02 -27.42
CA VAL A 628 -18.37 1.44 -27.05
C VAL A 628 -17.58 2.17 -28.14
N SER A 629 -17.95 3.42 -28.45
CA SER A 629 -17.39 4.19 -29.58
C SER A 629 -15.88 4.45 -29.52
N ASN A 630 -15.25 4.30 -28.35
CA ASN A 630 -13.79 4.30 -28.20
C ASN A 630 -13.10 2.98 -28.63
N GLY A 631 -13.83 2.04 -29.23
CA GLY A 631 -13.27 1.01 -30.11
C GLY A 631 -13.18 -0.41 -29.53
N TRP A 632 -13.85 -0.68 -28.41
CA TRP A 632 -13.83 -1.99 -27.74
C TRP A 632 -15.23 -2.59 -27.55
N THR A 633 -15.27 -3.90 -27.30
CA THR A 633 -16.50 -4.71 -27.20
C THR A 633 -16.42 -5.69 -26.03
N THR A 634 -17.46 -5.80 -25.19
CA THR A 634 -17.52 -6.75 -24.07
C THR A 634 -17.42 -8.20 -24.55
N ALA A 635 -17.13 -9.13 -23.63
CA ALA A 635 -17.28 -10.56 -23.92
C ALA A 635 -18.74 -10.93 -24.24
N ALA A 636 -18.94 -11.95 -25.08
CA ALA A 636 -20.26 -12.44 -25.47
C ALA A 636 -20.85 -13.36 -24.40
N GLN A 637 -21.84 -12.88 -23.66
CA GLN A 637 -22.35 -13.54 -22.46
C GLN A 637 -23.87 -13.39 -22.32
N PRO A 638 -24.58 -14.32 -21.65
CA PRO A 638 -25.97 -14.12 -21.27
C PRO A 638 -26.05 -13.15 -20.09
N TRP A 639 -27.03 -12.23 -20.08
CA TRP A 639 -27.14 -11.18 -19.06
C TRP A 639 -28.09 -11.52 -17.91
N TRP A 640 -28.66 -12.73 -17.90
CA TRP A 640 -29.62 -13.21 -16.89
C TRP A 640 -29.37 -14.69 -16.58
N SER A 641 -29.65 -15.06 -15.33
CA SER A 641 -29.44 -16.42 -14.79
C SER A 641 -30.73 -17.16 -14.41
N ASN A 642 -31.90 -16.57 -14.68
CA ASN A 642 -33.20 -17.18 -14.36
C ASN A 642 -33.33 -18.59 -14.96
N ALA A 643 -33.95 -19.50 -14.20
CA ALA A 643 -34.36 -20.81 -14.71
C ALA A 643 -35.44 -20.65 -15.79
N LEU A 644 -35.31 -21.42 -16.87
CA LEU A 644 -36.27 -21.47 -17.98
C LEU A 644 -37.07 -22.78 -17.89
N VAL A 645 -38.41 -22.71 -17.88
CA VAL A 645 -39.29 -23.87 -17.68
C VAL A 645 -40.41 -23.89 -18.72
N SER A 646 -40.43 -24.88 -19.61
CA SER A 646 -41.48 -25.00 -20.62
C SER A 646 -42.83 -25.46 -20.05
N VAL A 647 -43.91 -24.84 -20.50
CA VAL A 647 -45.30 -25.12 -20.13
C VAL A 647 -45.92 -26.13 -21.09
N GLY A 648 -46.56 -27.17 -20.53
CA GLY A 648 -47.26 -28.21 -21.30
C GLY A 648 -48.76 -27.96 -21.44
N ALA A 649 -49.43 -28.81 -22.24
CA ALA A 649 -50.87 -28.73 -22.49
C ALA A 649 -51.75 -28.76 -21.22
N ALA A 650 -51.28 -29.37 -20.13
CA ALA A 650 -52.02 -29.40 -18.86
C ALA A 650 -52.09 -28.04 -18.12
N GLY A 651 -51.44 -26.99 -18.64
CA GLY A 651 -51.20 -25.75 -17.89
C GLY A 651 -50.05 -25.90 -16.91
N ILE A 652 -49.88 -24.92 -16.01
CA ILE A 652 -48.85 -24.95 -14.96
C ILE A 652 -49.22 -24.06 -13.77
N ASN A 653 -48.69 -24.38 -12.59
CA ASN A 653 -48.63 -23.45 -11.47
C ASN A 653 -47.20 -22.88 -11.38
N MET A 654 -47.07 -21.58 -11.63
CA MET A 654 -45.82 -20.82 -11.59
C MET A 654 -45.50 -20.48 -10.12
N ASN A 655 -44.92 -21.46 -9.41
CA ASN A 655 -44.76 -21.45 -7.96
C ASN A 655 -43.30 -21.24 -7.49
N THR A 656 -42.37 -21.00 -8.41
CA THR A 656 -40.95 -20.83 -8.10
C THR A 656 -40.51 -19.41 -8.48
N PRO A 657 -40.25 -18.52 -7.50
CA PRO A 657 -39.70 -17.19 -7.75
C PRO A 657 -38.43 -17.23 -8.61
N GLY A 658 -38.14 -16.15 -9.34
CA GLY A 658 -36.96 -16.08 -10.20
C GLY A 658 -37.03 -16.96 -11.46
N THR A 659 -38.17 -17.58 -11.75
CA THR A 659 -38.33 -18.50 -12.89
C THR A 659 -39.11 -17.88 -14.05
N ILE A 660 -38.60 -18.08 -15.28
CA ILE A 660 -39.31 -17.74 -16.52
C ILE A 660 -39.97 -19.00 -17.07
N TYR A 661 -41.29 -19.04 -17.02
CA TYR A 661 -42.10 -20.08 -17.62
C TYR A 661 -42.36 -19.73 -19.09
N ASN A 662 -42.22 -20.69 -20.01
CA ASN A 662 -42.30 -20.40 -21.44
C ASN A 662 -43.14 -21.39 -22.26
N ALA A 663 -43.67 -20.93 -23.40
CA ALA A 663 -44.24 -21.80 -24.43
C ALA A 663 -43.34 -21.76 -25.69
N PRO A 664 -42.51 -22.79 -25.93
CA PRO A 664 -41.56 -22.81 -27.06
C PRO A 664 -42.19 -23.23 -28.40
N ALA A 665 -43.42 -23.74 -28.37
CA ALA A 665 -44.23 -24.11 -29.53
C ALA A 665 -45.71 -23.78 -29.23
N SER A 666 -46.58 -23.75 -30.25
CA SER A 666 -48.02 -23.56 -30.03
C SER A 666 -48.61 -24.74 -29.26
N VAL A 667 -49.43 -24.45 -28.25
CA VAL A 667 -50.00 -25.44 -27.33
C VAL A 667 -51.50 -25.23 -27.22
N THR A 668 -52.27 -26.28 -27.53
CA THR A 668 -53.68 -26.36 -27.12
C THR A 668 -53.74 -26.71 -25.64
N THR A 669 -54.03 -25.73 -24.78
CA THR A 669 -54.04 -25.89 -23.32
C THR A 669 -55.38 -26.43 -22.82
N SER A 670 -55.35 -27.57 -22.13
CA SER A 670 -56.47 -28.17 -21.40
C SER A 670 -56.51 -27.76 -19.91
N GLY A 671 -55.72 -26.76 -19.50
CA GLY A 671 -55.62 -26.28 -18.12
C GLY A 671 -55.05 -24.87 -18.04
N ALA A 672 -55.22 -24.22 -16.89
CA ALA A 672 -54.82 -22.84 -16.64
C ALA A 672 -53.32 -22.69 -16.36
N ILE A 673 -52.80 -21.49 -16.64
CA ILE A 673 -51.48 -21.02 -16.20
C ILE A 673 -51.72 -20.10 -15.02
N THR A 674 -51.31 -20.51 -13.82
CA THR A 674 -51.61 -19.78 -12.57
C THR A 674 -50.31 -19.28 -11.95
N ALA A 675 -50.23 -18.01 -11.58
CA ALA A 675 -49.18 -17.53 -10.67
C ALA A 675 -49.47 -18.06 -9.26
N GLY A 676 -48.48 -18.74 -8.66
CA GLY A 676 -48.53 -19.29 -7.30
C GLY A 676 -47.37 -18.82 -6.42
N ALA A 677 -46.61 -17.83 -6.89
CA ALA A 677 -45.55 -17.13 -6.19
C ALA A 677 -45.38 -15.74 -6.79
N ASN A 678 -44.81 -14.81 -6.01
CA ASN A 678 -44.38 -13.50 -6.50
C ASN A 678 -43.08 -13.64 -7.31
N GLY A 679 -42.78 -12.70 -8.21
CA GLY A 679 -41.53 -12.71 -8.98
C GLY A 679 -41.46 -13.86 -9.98
N VAL A 680 -42.47 -13.98 -10.85
CA VAL A 680 -42.57 -15.06 -11.86
C VAL A 680 -42.97 -14.50 -13.23
N THR A 681 -42.52 -15.13 -14.31
CA THR A 681 -42.76 -14.63 -15.67
C THR A 681 -43.36 -15.70 -16.56
N PHE A 682 -44.28 -15.33 -17.45
CA PHE A 682 -44.77 -16.17 -18.54
C PHE A 682 -44.50 -15.54 -19.92
N VAL A 683 -43.87 -16.29 -20.83
CA VAL A 683 -43.56 -15.82 -22.19
C VAL A 683 -43.82 -16.88 -23.28
N THR A 684 -44.54 -16.47 -24.32
CA THR A 684 -44.72 -17.26 -25.56
C THR A 684 -43.63 -16.94 -26.57
N ALA A 685 -43.06 -17.93 -27.26
CA ALA A 685 -42.06 -17.68 -28.29
C ALA A 685 -42.61 -16.79 -29.45
N PRO A 686 -41.77 -16.17 -30.29
CA PRO A 686 -42.22 -15.44 -31.46
C PRO A 686 -43.12 -16.30 -32.39
N GLY A 687 -44.26 -15.76 -32.81
CA GLY A 687 -45.25 -16.44 -33.67
C GLY A 687 -46.11 -17.52 -33.00
N VAL A 688 -45.62 -18.19 -31.96
CA VAL A 688 -46.32 -19.20 -31.16
C VAL A 688 -47.61 -18.65 -30.55
N SER A 689 -48.63 -19.52 -30.40
CA SER A 689 -49.91 -19.17 -29.75
C SER A 689 -50.34 -20.24 -28.72
N LEU A 690 -50.94 -19.80 -27.61
CA LEU A 690 -51.74 -20.66 -26.73
C LEU A 690 -53.17 -20.72 -27.23
N GLU A 691 -53.68 -21.92 -27.51
CA GLU A 691 -55.06 -22.12 -27.93
C GLU A 691 -55.84 -22.83 -26.82
N THR A 692 -57.09 -22.43 -26.56
CA THR A 692 -57.88 -23.06 -25.49
C THR A 692 -59.35 -23.22 -25.85
N ASN A 693 -59.98 -24.24 -25.27
CA ASN A 693 -61.43 -24.49 -25.32
C ASN A 693 -62.00 -24.76 -23.92
N VAL A 694 -61.28 -24.35 -22.87
CA VAL A 694 -61.63 -24.61 -21.47
C VAL A 694 -62.30 -23.38 -20.87
N ALA A 695 -63.47 -23.59 -20.24
CA ALA A 695 -64.23 -22.57 -19.52
C ALA A 695 -63.51 -22.12 -18.22
N ALA A 696 -62.46 -21.30 -18.36
CA ALA A 696 -61.54 -20.93 -17.28
C ALA A 696 -60.85 -19.57 -17.52
N HIS A 697 -60.11 -19.11 -16.51
CA HIS A 697 -59.11 -18.06 -16.67
C HIS A 697 -57.81 -18.68 -17.19
N GLN A 698 -57.38 -18.33 -18.41
CA GLN A 698 -56.27 -19.05 -19.07
C GLN A 698 -54.90 -18.67 -18.50
N ILE A 699 -54.67 -17.39 -18.20
CA ILE A 699 -53.62 -16.92 -17.29
C ILE A 699 -54.31 -16.26 -16.08
N SER A 700 -53.91 -16.66 -14.87
CA SER A 700 -54.59 -16.32 -13.63
C SER A 700 -53.58 -15.87 -12.57
N VAL A 701 -53.69 -14.64 -12.09
CA VAL A 701 -52.86 -14.05 -11.02
C VAL A 701 -53.78 -13.59 -9.90
N ASN A 702 -53.60 -14.12 -8.69
CA ASN A 702 -54.46 -13.84 -7.54
C ASN A 702 -53.59 -13.69 -6.30
N ASN A 703 -53.62 -12.53 -5.64
CA ASN A 703 -52.78 -12.23 -4.47
C ASN A 703 -51.27 -12.53 -4.75
N HIS A 704 -50.75 -12.13 -5.91
CA HIS A 704 -49.35 -12.35 -6.30
C HIS A 704 -48.78 -11.19 -7.10
N ASP A 705 -47.63 -10.68 -6.65
CA ASP A 705 -47.01 -9.46 -7.16
C ASP A 705 -45.75 -9.73 -8.00
N PHE A 706 -45.27 -8.74 -8.76
CA PHE A 706 -44.08 -8.85 -9.62
C PHE A 706 -44.20 -9.97 -10.67
N VAL A 707 -45.32 -9.96 -11.40
CA VAL A 707 -45.59 -10.93 -12.49
C VAL A 707 -45.40 -10.26 -13.85
N TRP A 708 -44.69 -10.92 -14.76
CA TRP A 708 -44.49 -10.46 -16.15
C TRP A 708 -45.17 -11.41 -17.14
N ILE A 709 -45.91 -10.88 -18.13
CA ILE A 709 -46.66 -11.67 -19.11
C ILE A 709 -46.43 -11.15 -20.54
N GLU A 710 -45.91 -12.01 -21.41
CA GLU A 710 -45.85 -11.78 -22.87
C GLU A 710 -46.48 -12.96 -23.64
N THR A 711 -47.77 -12.86 -23.93
CA THR A 711 -48.59 -13.96 -24.43
C THR A 711 -49.23 -13.66 -25.78
N ARG A 712 -49.25 -14.64 -26.68
CA ARG A 712 -50.17 -14.69 -27.81
C ARG A 712 -51.13 -15.85 -27.57
N MET A 713 -52.43 -15.59 -27.53
CA MET A 713 -53.42 -16.58 -27.10
C MET A 713 -54.82 -16.37 -27.69
N SER A 714 -55.56 -17.45 -27.88
CA SER A 714 -56.91 -17.42 -28.46
C SER A 714 -57.83 -18.55 -27.96
N HIS A 715 -59.11 -18.22 -27.71
CA HIS A 715 -60.16 -19.25 -27.55
C HIS A 715 -60.52 -19.84 -28.93
N ILE A 716 -60.65 -21.17 -29.02
CA ILE A 716 -60.87 -21.89 -30.30
C ILE A 716 -62.30 -21.71 -30.81
N ASP A 717 -63.29 -21.83 -29.92
CA ASP A 717 -64.71 -21.85 -30.24
C ASP A 717 -65.46 -20.58 -29.78
N GLY A 718 -64.83 -19.75 -28.95
CA GLY A 718 -65.44 -18.61 -28.27
C GLY A 718 -66.62 -18.97 -27.36
N SER A 719 -66.71 -20.21 -26.85
CA SER A 719 -67.84 -20.68 -26.05
C SER A 719 -67.50 -20.93 -24.58
N GLY A 720 -68.51 -20.93 -23.71
CA GLY A 720 -68.34 -20.98 -22.27
C GLY A 720 -68.07 -19.61 -21.65
N SER A 721 -67.57 -19.61 -20.40
CA SER A 721 -67.18 -18.40 -19.66
C SER A 721 -65.68 -18.44 -19.42
N SER A 722 -64.93 -17.55 -20.08
CA SER A 722 -63.46 -17.56 -20.05
C SER A 722 -62.88 -16.16 -20.20
N SER A 723 -61.81 -15.84 -19.47
CA SER A 723 -60.97 -14.66 -19.70
C SER A 723 -59.55 -15.12 -20.03
N GLY A 724 -58.88 -14.49 -20.99
CA GLY A 724 -57.51 -14.84 -21.36
C GLY A 724 -56.52 -14.48 -20.25
N ILE A 725 -56.64 -13.28 -19.68
CA ILE A 725 -55.90 -12.83 -18.49
C ILE A 725 -56.88 -12.43 -17.40
N PHE A 726 -56.67 -12.97 -16.20
CA PHE A 726 -57.37 -12.58 -14.97
C PHE A 726 -56.34 -12.20 -13.91
N ILE A 727 -56.50 -11.00 -13.33
CA ILE A 727 -55.65 -10.50 -12.26
C ILE A 727 -56.55 -9.99 -11.13
N ARG A 728 -56.33 -10.45 -9.90
CA ARG A 728 -57.15 -10.10 -8.74
C ARG A 728 -56.32 -9.85 -7.48
N ASP A 729 -56.67 -8.82 -6.72
CA ASP A 729 -56.10 -8.48 -5.41
C ASP A 729 -54.54 -8.45 -5.44
N SER A 730 -53.94 -7.96 -6.53
CA SER A 730 -52.48 -8.06 -6.83
C SER A 730 -51.86 -6.73 -7.30
N ALA A 731 -50.52 -6.63 -7.24
CA ALA A 731 -49.75 -5.43 -7.56
C ALA A 731 -48.48 -5.64 -8.40
N PHE A 732 -47.96 -4.58 -9.02
CA PHE A 732 -46.69 -4.58 -9.77
C PHE A 732 -46.64 -5.68 -10.85
N ILE A 733 -47.60 -5.65 -11.79
CA ILE A 733 -47.72 -6.64 -12.87
C ILE A 733 -47.60 -5.96 -14.22
N THR A 734 -46.70 -6.47 -15.06
CA THR A 734 -46.50 -6.00 -16.44
C THR A 734 -47.03 -7.02 -17.43
N VAL A 735 -47.88 -6.56 -18.35
CA VAL A 735 -48.38 -7.33 -19.49
C VAL A 735 -47.95 -6.59 -20.76
N GLU A 736 -46.96 -7.13 -21.47
CA GLU A 736 -46.39 -6.48 -22.66
C GLU A 736 -46.56 -7.34 -23.92
N ASN A 737 -46.47 -6.71 -25.11
CA ASN A 737 -46.36 -7.33 -26.43
C ASN A 737 -47.31 -8.52 -26.63
N SER A 738 -48.55 -8.35 -26.15
CA SER A 738 -49.50 -9.45 -25.94
C SER A 738 -50.69 -9.35 -26.88
N PHE A 739 -51.13 -10.50 -27.39
CA PHE A 739 -52.28 -10.62 -28.30
C PHE A 739 -53.28 -11.61 -27.72
N LEU A 740 -54.51 -11.16 -27.48
CA LEU A 740 -55.61 -11.96 -26.96
C LEU A 740 -56.78 -11.93 -27.94
N ALA A 741 -57.29 -13.11 -28.32
CA ALA A 741 -58.45 -13.21 -29.21
C ALA A 741 -59.54 -14.18 -28.73
N ASN A 742 -60.77 -13.92 -29.16
CA ASN A 742 -61.93 -14.82 -29.07
C ASN A 742 -62.43 -15.19 -27.65
N TYR A 743 -61.84 -14.69 -26.55
CA TYR A 743 -62.33 -15.05 -25.21
C TYR A 743 -63.72 -14.43 -24.97
N PRO A 744 -64.75 -15.22 -24.61
CA PRO A 744 -66.13 -14.72 -24.48
C PRO A 744 -66.39 -13.87 -23.23
N GLY A 745 -65.53 -13.96 -22.21
CA GLY A 745 -65.72 -13.32 -20.91
C GLY A 745 -66.58 -14.13 -19.94
N PHE A 746 -66.62 -13.70 -18.67
CA PHE A 746 -67.54 -14.24 -17.66
C PHE A 746 -68.78 -13.33 -17.56
N GLY A 747 -69.78 -13.56 -18.42
CA GLY A 747 -70.89 -12.61 -18.59
C GLY A 747 -70.35 -11.26 -19.05
N SER A 748 -70.68 -10.16 -18.36
CA SER A 748 -70.17 -8.82 -18.67
C SER A 748 -68.70 -8.56 -18.28
N ALA A 749 -67.98 -9.53 -17.72
CA ALA A 749 -66.55 -9.42 -17.46
C ALA A 749 -65.72 -9.77 -18.72
N GLY A 750 -64.66 -9.00 -19.00
CA GLY A 750 -63.97 -9.00 -20.30
C GLY A 750 -62.92 -10.10 -20.56
N GLN A 751 -62.23 -9.99 -21.70
CA GLN A 751 -61.10 -10.87 -22.07
C GLN A 751 -59.92 -10.70 -21.12
N VAL A 752 -59.60 -9.45 -20.78
CA VAL A 752 -58.73 -9.09 -19.66
C VAL A 752 -59.64 -8.62 -18.52
N ARG A 753 -59.51 -9.24 -17.34
CA ARG A 753 -60.35 -8.92 -16.17
C ARG A 753 -59.47 -8.61 -14.96
N LEU A 754 -59.63 -7.39 -14.43
CA LEU A 754 -58.85 -6.84 -13.32
C LEU A 754 -59.79 -6.55 -12.14
N ILE A 755 -59.42 -6.97 -10.92
CA ILE A 755 -60.22 -6.75 -9.71
C ILE A 755 -59.31 -6.31 -8.55
N ASN A 756 -59.61 -5.17 -7.91
CA ASN A 756 -58.90 -4.65 -6.72
C ASN A 756 -57.35 -4.59 -6.86
N ASN A 757 -56.85 -4.16 -8.01
CA ASN A 757 -55.41 -4.19 -8.32
C ASN A 757 -54.74 -2.82 -8.21
N ARG A 758 -53.41 -2.78 -8.00
CA ARG A 758 -52.62 -1.53 -8.03
C ARG A 758 -51.32 -1.64 -8.83
N ALA A 759 -50.82 -0.54 -9.40
CA ALA A 759 -49.51 -0.51 -10.06
C ALA A 759 -49.36 -1.55 -11.19
N LEU A 760 -50.31 -1.62 -12.12
CA LEU A 760 -50.23 -2.49 -13.30
C LEU A 760 -49.80 -1.70 -14.53
N LEU A 761 -49.02 -2.33 -15.40
CA LEU A 761 -48.65 -1.82 -16.72
C LEU A 761 -49.15 -2.77 -17.82
N PHE A 762 -49.96 -2.25 -18.74
CA PHE A 762 -50.34 -2.91 -19.98
C PHE A 762 -49.76 -2.12 -21.15
N ARG A 763 -48.78 -2.69 -21.85
CA ARG A 763 -48.07 -1.99 -22.94
C ARG A 763 -48.06 -2.83 -24.23
N ASN A 764 -48.19 -2.20 -25.40
CA ASN A 764 -48.15 -2.87 -26.72
C ASN A 764 -49.13 -4.07 -26.85
N MET A 765 -50.33 -3.97 -26.29
CA MET A 765 -51.30 -5.08 -26.21
C MET A 765 -52.44 -4.96 -27.23
N ILE A 766 -52.88 -6.09 -27.78
CA ILE A 766 -54.04 -6.21 -28.69
C ILE A 766 -55.09 -7.14 -28.08
N VAL A 767 -56.35 -6.70 -27.99
CA VAL A 767 -57.48 -7.48 -27.45
C VAL A 767 -58.65 -7.50 -28.43
N ALA A 768 -58.88 -8.65 -29.08
CA ALA A 768 -59.66 -8.76 -30.32
C ALA A 768 -60.81 -9.80 -30.25
N ASN A 769 -61.91 -9.52 -30.96
CA ASN A 769 -62.94 -10.50 -31.32
C ASN A 769 -63.60 -11.27 -30.14
N ASN A 770 -63.76 -10.65 -28.96
CA ASN A 770 -64.67 -11.18 -27.94
C ASN A 770 -66.08 -11.28 -28.54
N GLN A 771 -66.70 -12.45 -28.48
CA GLN A 771 -68.02 -12.68 -29.09
C GLN A 771 -69.19 -12.11 -28.27
N SER A 772 -69.03 -11.90 -26.96
CA SER A 772 -70.14 -11.68 -26.01
C SER A 772 -69.91 -10.64 -24.92
N SER A 773 -68.70 -10.09 -24.77
CA SER A 773 -68.35 -9.22 -23.64
C SER A 773 -67.26 -8.18 -23.97
N ASN A 774 -66.89 -7.41 -22.95
CA ASN A 774 -65.91 -6.33 -23.01
C ASN A 774 -64.50 -6.82 -23.40
N GLY A 775 -63.68 -5.94 -23.97
CA GLY A 775 -62.26 -6.21 -24.20
C GLY A 775 -61.49 -6.28 -22.88
N ILE A 776 -61.34 -5.13 -22.23
CA ILE A 776 -60.69 -4.97 -20.92
C ILE A 776 -61.73 -4.52 -19.89
N ASN A 777 -61.74 -5.16 -18.73
CA ASN A 777 -62.72 -4.93 -17.68
C ASN A 777 -62.00 -4.69 -16.35
N VAL A 778 -62.15 -3.48 -15.82
CA VAL A 778 -61.57 -3.04 -14.54
C VAL A 778 -62.69 -2.98 -13.50
N TYR A 779 -62.45 -3.60 -12.34
CA TYR A 779 -63.45 -3.83 -11.32
C TYR A 779 -62.92 -3.46 -9.93
N ALA A 780 -63.80 -2.92 -9.09
CA ALA A 780 -63.59 -2.80 -7.65
C ALA A 780 -64.76 -3.48 -6.94
N ASP A 781 -64.49 -4.51 -6.13
CA ASP A 781 -65.50 -5.34 -5.46
C ASP A 781 -65.28 -5.54 -3.95
N GLY A 782 -64.20 -4.99 -3.40
CA GLY A 782 -63.89 -5.01 -1.97
C GLY A 782 -62.81 -4.02 -1.53
N ALA A 783 -61.91 -3.66 -2.46
CA ALA A 783 -60.95 -2.56 -2.33
C ALA A 783 -60.91 -1.75 -3.65
N ASP A 784 -60.12 -0.68 -3.68
CA ASP A 784 -59.94 0.13 -4.88
C ASP A 784 -59.17 -0.62 -5.98
N SER A 785 -59.47 -0.30 -7.25
CA SER A 785 -58.56 -0.58 -8.38
C SER A 785 -57.93 0.74 -8.81
N HIS A 786 -56.61 0.89 -8.62
CA HIS A 786 -55.95 2.19 -8.76
C HIS A 786 -54.56 2.14 -9.39
N HIS A 787 -54.08 3.27 -9.92
CA HIS A 787 -52.72 3.37 -10.47
C HIS A 787 -52.45 2.30 -11.56
N LEU A 788 -53.42 2.11 -12.46
CA LEU A 788 -53.35 1.17 -13.58
C LEU A 788 -53.03 1.93 -14.86
N TRP A 789 -52.02 1.49 -15.61
CA TRP A 789 -51.55 2.15 -16.82
C TRP A 789 -51.79 1.28 -18.06
N PHE A 790 -52.47 1.83 -19.06
CA PHE A 790 -52.71 1.23 -20.37
C PHE A 790 -52.05 2.08 -21.46
N ASP A 791 -51.01 1.57 -22.10
CA ASP A 791 -50.20 2.28 -23.07
C ASP A 791 -50.09 1.52 -24.41
N GLN A 792 -50.31 2.20 -25.54
CA GLN A 792 -50.32 1.58 -26.88
C GLN A 792 -51.24 0.35 -27.00
N VAL A 793 -52.34 0.33 -26.24
CA VAL A 793 -53.32 -0.76 -26.19
C VAL A 793 -54.36 -0.60 -27.30
N ARG A 794 -54.68 -1.68 -28.00
CA ARG A 794 -55.62 -1.70 -29.15
C ARG A 794 -56.75 -2.71 -28.93
N VAL A 795 -58.01 -2.26 -29.00
CA VAL A 795 -59.15 -3.07 -28.55
C VAL A 795 -60.36 -2.99 -29.50
N PHE A 796 -60.86 -4.15 -29.95
CA PHE A 796 -62.01 -4.28 -30.87
C PHE A 796 -62.85 -5.57 -30.65
N ASN A 797 -64.05 -5.44 -30.10
CA ASN A 797 -64.83 -6.54 -29.47
C ASN A 797 -66.36 -6.40 -29.57
N ASN A 798 -67.14 -7.44 -29.22
CA ASN A 798 -68.62 -7.34 -29.17
C ASN A 798 -69.19 -6.77 -27.85
N GLY A 799 -68.35 -6.34 -26.92
CA GLY A 799 -68.76 -5.51 -25.78
C GLY A 799 -68.26 -4.07 -25.94
N SER A 800 -67.84 -3.46 -24.83
CA SER A 800 -67.09 -2.20 -24.84
C SER A 800 -65.58 -2.47 -24.97
N GLY A 801 -64.80 -1.48 -25.41
CA GLY A 801 -63.34 -1.60 -25.47
C GLY A 801 -62.72 -1.70 -24.07
N LEU A 802 -62.72 -0.59 -23.33
CA LEU A 802 -62.32 -0.53 -21.92
C LEU A 802 -63.54 -0.20 -21.05
N PHE A 803 -63.77 -0.98 -19.99
CA PHE A 803 -64.96 -0.87 -19.16
C PHE A 803 -64.60 -0.81 -17.67
N PHE A 804 -65.07 0.24 -16.97
CA PHE A 804 -64.84 0.50 -15.55
C PHE A 804 -66.12 0.32 -14.73
N ARG A 805 -66.06 -0.45 -13.63
CA ARG A 805 -67.17 -0.64 -12.69
C ARG A 805 -66.67 -0.78 -11.23
N GLY A 806 -66.94 0.20 -10.38
CA GLY A 806 -66.65 0.12 -8.94
C GLY A 806 -67.90 -0.04 -8.08
N ASN A 807 -67.94 -1.07 -7.22
CA ASN A 807 -69.00 -1.27 -6.24
C ASN A 807 -68.61 -0.61 -4.92
N SER A 808 -69.43 0.33 -4.42
CA SER A 808 -69.28 0.90 -3.08
C SER A 808 -69.03 -0.20 -2.02
N PRO A 809 -67.93 -0.14 -1.23
CA PRO A 809 -67.06 1.03 -1.01
C PRO A 809 -65.87 1.18 -1.97
N GLY A 810 -65.56 0.20 -2.82
CA GLY A 810 -64.38 0.24 -3.69
C GLY A 810 -64.54 1.14 -4.91
N VAL A 811 -63.51 1.95 -5.18
CA VAL A 811 -63.48 2.96 -6.25
C VAL A 811 -62.46 2.59 -7.32
N ILE A 812 -62.71 3.00 -8.57
CA ILE A 812 -61.71 2.98 -9.63
C ILE A 812 -61.13 4.38 -9.77
N ARG A 813 -59.82 4.55 -9.61
CA ARG A 813 -59.20 5.89 -9.61
C ARG A 813 -57.73 5.88 -10.00
N ASP A 814 -57.18 7.03 -10.37
CA ASP A 814 -55.77 7.15 -10.76
C ASP A 814 -55.41 6.21 -11.94
N MET A 815 -56.31 6.06 -12.92
CA MET A 815 -55.98 5.36 -14.17
C MET A 815 -55.13 6.27 -15.06
N LEU A 816 -54.22 5.68 -15.83
CA LEU A 816 -53.49 6.34 -16.91
C LEU A 816 -53.75 5.58 -18.22
N VAL A 817 -54.31 6.24 -19.23
CA VAL A 817 -54.63 5.61 -20.53
C VAL A 817 -54.01 6.44 -21.65
N THR A 818 -53.00 5.88 -22.32
CA THR A 818 -52.06 6.63 -23.14
C THR A 818 -51.91 6.01 -24.52
N ARG A 819 -51.90 6.83 -25.58
CA ARG A 819 -51.48 6.43 -26.94
C ARG A 819 -52.26 5.21 -27.49
N SER A 820 -53.53 5.05 -27.08
CA SER A 820 -54.31 3.80 -27.19
C SER A 820 -55.56 3.96 -28.07
N ILE A 821 -56.03 2.85 -28.65
CA ILE A 821 -57.11 2.83 -29.68
C ILE A 821 -58.23 1.86 -29.30
N PHE A 822 -59.45 2.36 -29.15
CA PHE A 822 -60.65 1.59 -28.81
C PHE A 822 -61.68 1.71 -29.93
N GLN A 823 -61.67 0.74 -30.84
CA GLN A 823 -62.34 0.84 -32.15
C GLN A 823 -63.27 -0.33 -32.48
N ASN A 824 -64.27 -0.10 -33.35
CA ASN A 824 -65.18 -1.13 -33.87
C ASN A 824 -65.87 -1.98 -32.77
N ASN A 825 -65.96 -1.49 -31.53
CA ASN A 825 -66.59 -2.22 -30.43
C ASN A 825 -68.12 -2.18 -30.57
N ALA A 826 -68.84 -3.26 -30.25
CA ALA A 826 -70.31 -3.26 -30.43
C ALA A 826 -71.07 -2.43 -29.38
N SER A 827 -70.42 -2.08 -28.28
CA SER A 827 -70.88 -1.11 -27.29
C SER A 827 -69.96 0.11 -27.30
N PHE A 828 -69.55 0.65 -26.16
CA PHE A 828 -68.73 1.86 -26.05
C PHE A 828 -67.26 1.65 -26.44
N GLY A 829 -66.55 2.70 -26.84
CA GLY A 829 -65.09 2.68 -26.93
C GLY A 829 -64.46 2.52 -25.54
N ILE A 830 -64.73 3.49 -24.67
CA ILE A 830 -64.42 3.47 -23.25
C ILE A 830 -65.69 3.82 -22.46
N SER A 831 -66.00 3.12 -21.36
CA SER A 831 -67.17 3.41 -20.52
C SER A 831 -66.92 3.18 -19.03
N ALA A 832 -67.45 4.08 -18.19
CA ALA A 832 -67.65 3.88 -16.77
C ALA A 832 -69.14 3.67 -16.43
N ASP A 833 -69.49 2.47 -15.98
CA ASP A 833 -70.87 2.06 -15.63
C ASP A 833 -71.24 2.43 -14.19
N GLN A 834 -70.31 2.21 -13.26
CA GLN A 834 -70.49 2.62 -11.86
C GLN A 834 -69.68 3.87 -11.52
N GLY A 835 -68.37 3.92 -11.80
CA GLY A 835 -67.67 5.21 -11.80
C GLY A 835 -66.15 5.11 -11.89
N ILE A 836 -65.52 6.27 -12.14
CA ILE A 836 -64.07 6.44 -12.28
C ILE A 836 -63.64 7.84 -11.82
N GLN A 837 -62.56 7.95 -11.05
CA GLN A 837 -62.08 9.22 -10.50
C GLN A 837 -60.62 9.50 -10.84
N ASN A 838 -60.22 10.77 -10.79
CA ASN A 838 -58.83 11.21 -10.75
C ASN A 838 -57.90 10.57 -11.78
N SER A 839 -58.41 10.35 -13.01
CA SER A 839 -57.74 9.54 -14.05
C SER A 839 -57.37 10.39 -15.27
N LEU A 840 -56.26 10.07 -15.94
CA LEU A 840 -55.75 10.76 -17.11
C LEU A 840 -55.88 9.91 -18.38
N PHE A 841 -56.55 10.44 -19.39
CA PHE A 841 -56.65 9.88 -20.74
C PHE A 841 -55.91 10.81 -21.72
N MET A 842 -54.83 10.36 -22.36
CA MET A 842 -54.00 11.18 -23.23
C MET A 842 -53.66 10.51 -24.57
N ASN A 843 -53.82 11.23 -25.69
CA ASN A 843 -53.56 10.72 -27.04
C ASN A 843 -54.38 9.45 -27.33
N VAL A 844 -55.71 9.52 -27.15
CA VAL A 844 -56.62 8.36 -27.27
C VAL A 844 -57.48 8.50 -28.53
N LEU A 845 -57.64 7.40 -29.27
CA LEU A 845 -58.56 7.30 -30.40
C LEU A 845 -59.72 6.35 -30.06
N THR A 846 -60.96 6.80 -30.24
CA THR A 846 -62.16 5.97 -30.19
C THR A 846 -62.91 6.08 -31.51
N ALA A 847 -63.21 4.96 -32.17
CA ALA A 847 -63.73 5.00 -33.54
C ALA A 847 -64.71 3.87 -33.87
N ASN A 848 -65.74 4.17 -34.66
CA ASN A 848 -66.68 3.17 -35.20
C ASN A 848 -67.37 2.30 -34.13
N ASN A 849 -67.45 2.75 -32.88
CA ASN A 849 -68.06 1.96 -31.80
C ASN A 849 -69.60 1.97 -31.90
N GLY A 850 -70.28 1.02 -31.25
CA GLY A 850 -71.73 0.85 -31.34
C GLY A 850 -72.53 1.75 -30.40
N GLY A 851 -71.93 2.11 -29.25
CA GLY A 851 -72.37 3.17 -28.34
C GLY A 851 -71.45 4.39 -28.44
N ASP A 852 -71.30 5.12 -27.34
CA ASP A 852 -70.47 6.33 -27.27
C ASP A 852 -68.96 6.03 -27.41
N GLY A 853 -68.18 7.02 -27.84
CA GLY A 853 -66.72 6.93 -27.92
C GLY A 853 -66.08 6.84 -26.53
N LEU A 854 -66.36 7.81 -25.65
CA LEU A 854 -65.90 7.86 -24.25
C LEU A 854 -67.04 8.32 -23.33
N ASP A 855 -67.51 7.43 -22.45
CA ASP A 855 -68.50 7.75 -21.39
C ASP A 855 -67.85 7.67 -20.00
N LEU A 856 -67.84 8.80 -19.29
CA LEU A 856 -67.25 8.98 -17.96
C LEU A 856 -68.28 9.33 -16.88
N ARG A 857 -69.58 9.22 -17.16
CA ARG A 857 -70.65 9.62 -16.21
C ARG A 857 -70.69 8.70 -14.97
N GLY A 858 -70.81 7.39 -15.17
CA GLY A 858 -71.08 6.43 -14.10
C GLY A 858 -72.44 6.57 -13.43
N THR A 859 -72.68 5.75 -12.42
CA THR A 859 -73.88 5.76 -11.56
C THR A 859 -73.56 6.05 -10.08
N ILE A 860 -72.27 6.20 -9.75
CA ILE A 860 -71.71 6.77 -8.52
C ILE A 860 -70.79 7.94 -8.92
N LEU A 861 -70.14 8.59 -7.95
CA LEU A 861 -69.19 9.69 -8.18
C LEU A 861 -68.08 9.32 -9.19
N SER A 862 -68.14 9.92 -10.38
CA SER A 862 -67.06 9.90 -11.38
C SER A 862 -66.50 11.31 -11.55
N SER A 863 -65.35 11.61 -10.96
CA SER A 863 -64.90 13.00 -10.82
C SER A 863 -63.39 13.22 -10.90
N GLY A 864 -62.98 14.42 -11.34
CA GLY A 864 -61.56 14.81 -11.40
C GLY A 864 -60.79 14.19 -12.57
N ASN A 865 -61.48 13.60 -13.55
CA ASN A 865 -60.84 12.96 -14.70
C ASN A 865 -60.34 14.01 -15.70
N THR A 866 -59.14 13.82 -16.23
CA THR A 866 -58.55 14.67 -17.27
C THR A 866 -58.50 13.91 -18.60
N VAL A 867 -59.01 14.52 -19.66
CA VAL A 867 -59.04 13.97 -21.01
C VAL A 867 -58.37 14.95 -21.95
N MET A 868 -57.38 14.46 -22.69
CA MET A 868 -56.43 15.29 -23.42
C MET A 868 -56.08 14.66 -24.77
N ASN A 869 -56.12 15.43 -25.85
CA ASN A 869 -55.84 14.94 -27.20
C ASN A 869 -56.70 13.69 -27.56
N LEU A 870 -58.01 13.79 -27.31
CA LEU A 870 -58.98 12.76 -27.68
C LEU A 870 -59.45 12.95 -29.11
N VAL A 871 -59.45 11.85 -29.87
CA VAL A 871 -60.12 11.73 -31.16
C VAL A 871 -61.28 10.75 -31.02
N SER A 872 -62.50 11.14 -31.37
CA SER A 872 -63.68 10.29 -31.21
C SER A 872 -64.64 10.43 -32.40
N VAL A 873 -64.69 9.39 -33.26
CA VAL A 873 -65.21 9.49 -34.63
C VAL A 873 -66.18 8.35 -35.03
N ASN A 874 -67.25 8.69 -35.74
CA ASN A 874 -68.24 7.75 -36.30
C ASN A 874 -68.77 6.73 -35.26
N ASN A 875 -68.85 7.12 -33.98
CA ASN A 875 -69.38 6.27 -32.92
C ASN A 875 -70.91 6.24 -32.95
N GLY A 876 -71.48 5.22 -32.33
CA GLY A 876 -72.88 4.86 -32.47
C GLY A 876 -73.84 5.51 -31.49
N GLY A 877 -73.30 6.15 -30.45
CA GLY A 877 -73.92 7.20 -29.67
C GLY A 877 -73.14 8.50 -29.85
N GLY A 878 -72.70 9.12 -28.75
CA GLY A 878 -71.99 10.40 -28.75
C GLY A 878 -70.46 10.29 -28.79
N GLY A 879 -69.78 11.42 -28.98
CA GLY A 879 -68.32 11.48 -29.03
C GLY A 879 -67.68 11.40 -27.64
N LEU A 880 -68.09 12.29 -26.73
CA LEU A 880 -67.68 12.36 -25.32
C LEU A 880 -68.89 12.64 -24.42
N LEU A 881 -69.01 11.90 -23.32
CA LEU A 881 -69.98 12.15 -22.26
C LEU A 881 -69.22 12.30 -20.92
N PRO A 882 -69.13 13.51 -20.35
CA PRO A 882 -68.27 13.81 -19.21
C PRO A 882 -68.86 13.37 -17.85
N GLY A 883 -67.99 13.19 -16.87
CA GLY A 883 -68.36 13.08 -15.44
C GLY A 883 -68.48 14.44 -14.75
N ASP A 884 -68.15 14.51 -13.46
CA ASP A 884 -68.04 15.74 -12.66
C ASP A 884 -66.60 16.28 -12.58
N ASN A 885 -66.42 17.59 -12.38
CA ASN A 885 -65.15 18.25 -12.04
C ASN A 885 -63.93 17.85 -12.91
N GLY A 886 -64.16 17.47 -14.18
CA GLY A 886 -63.12 17.02 -15.10
C GLY A 886 -62.45 18.15 -15.87
N GLN A 887 -61.31 17.85 -16.47
CA GLN A 887 -60.58 18.74 -17.38
C GLN A 887 -60.57 18.14 -18.79
N PHE A 888 -60.97 18.92 -19.78
CA PHE A 888 -61.23 18.45 -21.15
C PHE A 888 -60.47 19.35 -22.14
N ILE A 889 -59.37 18.82 -22.68
CA ILE A 889 -58.33 19.62 -23.33
C ILE A 889 -58.10 19.10 -24.76
N ASN A 890 -58.25 19.98 -25.76
CA ASN A 890 -57.85 19.73 -27.14
C ASN A 890 -58.49 18.46 -27.76
N LEU A 891 -59.70 18.59 -28.32
CA LEU A 891 -60.57 17.45 -28.64
C LEU A 891 -61.09 17.52 -30.08
N GLY A 892 -61.10 16.37 -30.77
CA GLY A 892 -61.61 16.23 -32.15
C GLY A 892 -62.72 15.20 -32.28
N PHE A 893 -63.90 15.64 -32.70
CA PHE A 893 -65.09 14.81 -32.90
C PHE A 893 -65.63 14.95 -34.34
N SER A 894 -66.12 13.85 -34.92
CA SER A 894 -66.84 13.88 -36.20
C SER A 894 -67.78 12.68 -36.35
N ASP A 895 -68.90 12.89 -37.04
CA ASP A 895 -69.82 11.85 -37.52
C ASP A 895 -70.41 10.90 -36.46
N ASN A 896 -70.29 11.25 -35.18
CA ASN A 896 -70.94 10.52 -34.10
C ASN A 896 -72.48 10.57 -34.28
N ALA A 897 -73.16 9.48 -33.90
CA ALA A 897 -74.55 9.27 -34.27
C ALA A 897 -75.53 10.20 -33.53
N THR A 898 -75.22 10.54 -32.27
CA THR A 898 -75.86 11.62 -31.49
C THR A 898 -74.90 12.81 -31.39
N ASP A 899 -74.96 13.57 -30.30
CA ASP A 899 -74.09 14.73 -30.03
C ASP A 899 -72.60 14.37 -29.95
N ASP A 900 -71.75 15.21 -30.53
CA ASP A 900 -70.29 15.06 -30.43
C ASP A 900 -69.83 15.23 -28.97
N VAL A 901 -70.44 16.16 -28.22
CA VAL A 901 -70.31 16.28 -26.76
C VAL A 901 -71.71 16.49 -26.15
N LEU A 902 -72.20 15.53 -25.35
CA LEU A 902 -73.50 15.67 -24.68
C LEU A 902 -73.39 16.67 -23.51
N ALA A 903 -74.35 17.59 -23.37
CA ALA A 903 -74.23 18.71 -22.43
C ALA A 903 -74.16 18.27 -20.95
N PRO A 904 -73.51 19.07 -20.08
CA PRO A 904 -73.04 18.61 -18.79
C PRO A 904 -74.15 18.52 -17.74
N VAL A 905 -74.58 17.28 -17.47
CA VAL A 905 -75.26 16.90 -16.21
C VAL A 905 -74.32 16.89 -15.00
N GLY A 906 -73.00 16.85 -15.23
CA GLY A 906 -71.97 16.99 -14.19
C GLY A 906 -71.61 18.45 -13.90
N ASN A 907 -71.21 18.74 -12.66
CA ASN A 907 -70.85 20.06 -12.17
C ASN A 907 -69.34 20.31 -12.27
N GLY A 908 -68.92 21.54 -12.56
CA GLY A 908 -67.53 21.99 -12.42
C GLY A 908 -66.55 21.51 -13.50
N ASN A 909 -67.04 21.06 -14.67
CA ASN A 909 -66.17 20.64 -15.78
C ASN A 909 -65.51 21.84 -16.48
N ILE A 910 -64.20 21.74 -16.75
CA ILE A 910 -63.39 22.76 -17.41
C ILE A 910 -63.03 22.30 -18.82
N TYR A 911 -63.27 23.14 -19.82
CA TYR A 911 -62.93 22.90 -21.23
C TYR A 911 -61.88 23.90 -21.73
N SER A 912 -60.82 23.38 -22.36
CA SER A 912 -59.64 24.16 -22.79
C SER A 912 -59.10 23.72 -24.16
N GLY A 913 -58.40 24.61 -24.86
CA GLY A 913 -57.93 24.40 -26.22
C GLY A 913 -59.05 24.52 -27.26
N VAL A 914 -58.93 23.81 -28.38
CA VAL A 914 -59.94 23.88 -29.45
C VAL A 914 -60.75 22.57 -29.49
N LEU A 915 -62.05 22.71 -29.70
CA LEU A 915 -63.03 21.64 -29.81
C LEU A 915 -63.53 21.59 -31.26
N TYR A 916 -63.18 20.54 -32.00
CA TYR A 916 -63.66 20.33 -33.38
C TYR A 916 -64.84 19.38 -33.38
N SER A 917 -65.87 19.74 -34.15
CA SER A 917 -67.12 19.00 -34.21
C SER A 917 -67.68 18.95 -35.64
N GLY A 918 -67.95 17.72 -36.10
CA GLY A 918 -68.68 17.48 -37.35
C GLY A 918 -70.18 17.79 -37.21
N ARG A 919 -70.72 17.76 -35.99
CA ARG A 919 -72.13 18.05 -35.69
C ARG A 919 -72.27 18.93 -34.44
N ALA A 920 -72.66 20.18 -34.64
CA ALA A 920 -72.82 21.20 -33.60
C ALA A 920 -73.93 20.95 -32.54
N GLY A 921 -74.36 19.70 -32.34
CA GLY A 921 -75.24 19.31 -31.25
C GLY A 921 -74.49 19.28 -29.93
N LEU A 922 -74.92 20.14 -28.99
CA LEU A 922 -74.56 20.12 -27.58
C LEU A 922 -75.85 19.92 -26.77
N ALA A 923 -76.58 18.83 -27.04
CA ALA A 923 -77.95 18.65 -26.53
C ALA A 923 -78.03 18.63 -24.99
N PRO A 924 -79.09 19.22 -24.39
CA PRO A 924 -80.41 19.46 -25.00
C PRO A 924 -80.53 20.69 -25.90
N ASP A 925 -80.78 20.42 -27.18
CA ASP A 925 -80.88 21.38 -28.29
C ASP A 925 -82.36 21.72 -28.57
N ASP A 926 -82.75 22.95 -28.24
CA ASP A 926 -83.85 23.65 -28.91
C ASP A 926 -83.32 24.11 -30.28
N GLN A 927 -84.10 23.99 -31.37
CA GLN A 927 -83.63 24.17 -32.76
C GLN A 927 -83.13 25.60 -33.10
N ASP A 928 -83.23 26.54 -32.15
CA ASP A 928 -82.61 27.87 -32.13
C ASP A 928 -81.23 27.91 -31.40
N GLY A 929 -80.65 26.76 -31.03
CA GLY A 929 -79.29 26.62 -30.47
C GLY A 929 -79.12 27.02 -29.00
N ARG A 930 -80.11 26.77 -28.13
CA ARG A 930 -80.10 27.25 -26.72
C ARG A 930 -79.98 26.11 -25.70
N CYS A 931 -78.90 26.13 -24.92
CA CYS A 931 -78.57 25.12 -23.90
C CYS A 931 -79.62 25.04 -22.79
N THR A 932 -80.44 23.99 -22.77
CA THR A 932 -81.40 23.78 -21.65
C THR A 932 -80.89 22.72 -20.66
N GLY A 933 -80.44 23.17 -19.49
CA GLY A 933 -80.16 22.29 -18.34
C GLY A 933 -78.69 22.05 -17.98
N ALA A 934 -77.74 22.86 -18.45
CA ALA A 934 -76.35 22.81 -18.01
C ALA A 934 -76.22 23.06 -16.48
N GLY A 935 -75.41 22.25 -15.79
CA GLY A 935 -75.09 22.43 -14.37
C GLY A 935 -74.31 23.70 -14.08
N ALA A 936 -74.41 24.21 -12.84
CA ALA A 936 -73.71 25.43 -12.43
C ALA A 936 -72.18 25.26 -12.49
N GLY A 937 -71.51 26.20 -13.16
CA GLY A 937 -70.05 26.22 -13.34
C GLY A 937 -69.50 25.39 -14.50
N SER A 938 -70.34 24.62 -15.21
CA SER A 938 -69.92 23.76 -16.33
C SER A 938 -69.89 24.53 -17.66
N GLY A 939 -68.95 25.48 -17.76
CA GLY A 939 -68.88 26.45 -18.85
C GLY A 939 -68.42 25.88 -20.20
N MET A 940 -69.37 25.40 -21.01
CA MET A 940 -69.24 25.41 -22.48
C MET A 940 -69.97 26.64 -23.02
N ALA A 941 -69.29 27.48 -23.79
CA ALA A 941 -69.79 28.79 -24.19
C ALA A 941 -69.79 28.95 -25.71
N ASN A 942 -70.98 29.03 -26.29
CA ASN A 942 -71.17 29.53 -27.65
C ASN A 942 -72.53 30.25 -27.72
N ASP A 943 -72.59 31.30 -28.55
CA ASP A 943 -73.74 32.18 -28.87
C ASP A 943 -74.61 32.73 -27.70
N GLY A 944 -74.69 34.07 -27.63
CA GLY A 944 -75.86 34.75 -27.08
C GLY A 944 -75.97 34.82 -25.55
N ASP A 945 -76.64 33.84 -24.94
CA ASP A 945 -77.06 33.86 -23.53
C ASP A 945 -77.36 32.45 -22.97
N CYS A 946 -76.38 31.87 -22.28
CA CYS A 946 -76.51 30.67 -21.42
C CYS A 946 -75.35 30.56 -20.41
N SER A 947 -75.14 31.59 -19.58
CA SER A 947 -74.07 31.57 -18.55
C SER A 947 -74.35 30.53 -17.44
N PRO A 948 -73.32 29.82 -16.97
CA PRO A 948 -72.79 30.16 -15.64
C PRO A 948 -71.30 30.53 -15.67
N GLU A 949 -70.87 31.37 -14.72
CA GLU A 949 -69.47 31.77 -14.57
C GLU A 949 -68.57 30.55 -14.25
N GLY A 950 -67.52 30.33 -15.05
CA GLY A 950 -66.55 29.25 -14.90
C GLY A 950 -65.28 29.49 -15.74
N PRO A 951 -64.13 28.90 -15.38
CA PRO A 951 -62.81 29.28 -15.93
C PRO A 951 -62.41 28.57 -17.25
N SER A 952 -63.38 28.11 -18.05
CA SER A 952 -63.11 27.45 -19.34
C SER A 952 -62.65 28.46 -20.41
N ASP A 953 -61.65 28.10 -21.22
CA ASP A 953 -61.01 28.98 -22.22
C ASP A 953 -60.99 28.38 -23.65
N HIS A 954 -61.91 27.47 -23.94
CA HIS A 954 -62.00 26.75 -25.21
C HIS A 954 -62.55 27.57 -26.40
N THR A 955 -62.27 27.12 -27.61
CA THR A 955 -62.89 27.59 -28.86
C THR A 955 -63.59 26.42 -29.56
N VAL A 956 -64.86 26.59 -29.97
CA VAL A 956 -65.61 25.56 -30.72
C VAL A 956 -65.54 25.84 -32.22
N ILE A 957 -65.18 24.84 -33.02
CA ILE A 957 -65.19 24.89 -34.48
C ILE A 957 -66.10 23.78 -35.01
N SER A 958 -67.29 24.20 -35.48
CA SER A 958 -68.22 23.36 -36.20
C SER A 958 -67.98 23.40 -37.71
N ALA A 959 -68.46 22.38 -38.43
CA ALA A 959 -68.22 22.13 -39.86
C ALA A 959 -66.76 21.76 -40.19
N PHE A 960 -66.28 20.70 -39.52
CA PHE A 960 -65.04 20.01 -39.87
C PHE A 960 -65.34 18.58 -40.38
N ASP A 961 -64.62 18.12 -41.41
CA ASP A 961 -64.79 16.81 -42.09
C ASP A 961 -63.46 16.03 -42.05
N LEU A 962 -63.54 14.74 -41.73
CA LEU A 962 -62.42 13.80 -41.61
C LEU A 962 -62.28 12.81 -42.79
N SER A 963 -63.18 12.86 -43.78
CA SER A 963 -63.29 11.84 -44.83
C SER A 963 -62.03 11.64 -45.69
N ASP A 964 -61.21 12.67 -45.90
CA ASP A 964 -59.93 12.58 -46.64
C ASP A 964 -58.69 12.42 -45.74
N GLN A 965 -58.86 12.38 -44.41
CA GLN A 965 -57.75 12.55 -43.46
C GLN A 965 -57.01 11.25 -43.10
N PHE A 966 -57.61 10.06 -43.22
CA PHE A 966 -57.02 8.80 -42.73
C PHE A 966 -56.56 7.84 -43.84
N ARG A 967 -55.46 7.12 -43.59
CA ARG A 967 -55.00 6.01 -44.45
C ARG A 967 -55.95 4.82 -44.40
N GLY A 968 -56.15 4.15 -45.55
CA GLY A 968 -56.71 2.80 -45.59
C GLY A 968 -55.65 1.71 -45.32
N PRO A 969 -56.05 0.46 -44.98
CA PRO A 969 -55.15 -0.60 -44.51
C PRO A 969 -54.04 -1.01 -45.49
N ASN A 970 -54.16 -0.66 -46.78
CA ASN A 970 -53.16 -0.92 -47.82
C ASN A 970 -52.31 0.32 -48.20
N GLY A 971 -52.33 1.40 -47.41
CA GLY A 971 -51.48 2.59 -47.58
C GLY A 971 -51.80 3.51 -48.76
N ALA A 972 -52.67 3.07 -49.68
CA ALA A 972 -53.08 3.82 -50.87
C ALA A 972 -53.91 5.07 -50.50
N PRO A 973 -53.63 6.25 -51.08
CA PRO A 973 -54.43 7.45 -50.89
C PRO A 973 -55.67 7.41 -51.79
N ALA A 974 -56.81 7.01 -51.21
CA ALA A 974 -58.11 7.09 -51.83
C ALA A 974 -58.99 8.03 -51.01
N ALA A 975 -59.45 9.15 -51.60
CA ALA A 975 -60.37 10.07 -50.93
C ALA A 975 -61.72 9.38 -50.75
N TYR A 976 -62.20 9.25 -49.51
CA TYR A 976 -63.59 8.88 -49.28
C TYR A 976 -64.49 10.05 -49.67
N ASN A 977 -65.66 9.75 -50.20
CA ASN A 977 -66.66 10.75 -50.54
C ASN A 977 -67.97 10.34 -49.85
N ILE A 978 -68.39 11.13 -48.87
CA ILE A 978 -69.53 10.83 -48.00
C ILE A 978 -70.91 10.98 -48.68
N GLY A 979 -70.93 11.23 -50.00
CA GLY A 979 -72.15 11.32 -50.81
C GLY A 979 -72.39 10.14 -51.76
N LEU A 980 -73.65 9.67 -51.80
CA LEU A 980 -74.25 8.72 -52.76
C LEU A 980 -73.98 7.21 -52.53
N ALA A 981 -74.75 6.37 -53.21
CA ALA A 981 -75.10 5.01 -52.76
C ALA A 981 -74.04 3.92 -53.01
N TRP A 982 -73.84 3.07 -51.99
CA TRP A 982 -72.79 2.06 -51.93
C TRP A 982 -73.28 0.64 -52.28
N PHE A 983 -73.14 0.21 -53.54
CA PHE A 983 -73.13 -1.22 -53.92
C PHE A 983 -72.65 -1.40 -55.38
N THR A 984 -71.36 -1.65 -55.63
CA THR A 984 -70.83 -2.39 -56.82
C THR A 984 -69.30 -2.61 -56.81
N LEU A 985 -68.71 -3.02 -55.68
CA LEU A 985 -67.38 -3.65 -55.64
C LEU A 985 -67.37 -4.71 -54.53
N ALA A 986 -66.62 -5.79 -54.73
CA ALA A 986 -66.65 -6.96 -53.87
C ALA A 986 -65.49 -6.97 -52.86
N ASN A 987 -65.87 -7.10 -51.59
CA ASN A 987 -65.07 -7.47 -50.42
C ASN A 987 -63.90 -6.54 -50.01
N ASP A 988 -63.55 -6.66 -48.73
CA ASP A 988 -62.34 -6.18 -48.02
C ASP A 988 -62.23 -4.70 -47.58
N TYR A 989 -63.09 -3.77 -48.03
CA TYR A 989 -62.96 -2.34 -47.67
C TYR A 989 -64.28 -1.67 -47.23
N MET A 990 -64.46 -1.47 -45.92
CA MET A 990 -65.58 -0.74 -45.30
C MET A 990 -65.06 0.01 -44.05
N GLY A 991 -65.40 1.29 -43.86
CA GLY A 991 -64.82 2.07 -42.73
C GLY A 991 -65.53 3.36 -42.30
N PHE A 992 -66.08 4.14 -43.25
CA PHE A 992 -66.68 5.47 -42.99
C PHE A 992 -68.11 5.58 -43.57
N GLY A 993 -69.07 4.83 -43.02
CA GLY A 993 -70.46 4.94 -43.48
C GLY A 993 -71.51 4.22 -42.65
N ARG A 994 -72.46 4.97 -42.09
CA ARG A 994 -73.73 4.47 -41.56
C ARG A 994 -74.87 4.77 -42.55
N SER A 995 -75.43 3.73 -43.17
CA SER A 995 -76.72 3.83 -43.86
C SER A 995 -77.86 3.62 -42.87
N LEU A 996 -78.84 4.54 -42.86
CA LEU A 996 -80.02 4.50 -41.98
C LEU A 996 -81.03 3.37 -42.32
N LEU A 997 -80.72 2.50 -43.30
CA LEU A 997 -81.56 1.39 -43.74
C LEU A 997 -80.76 0.08 -43.89
N LEU A 998 -79.93 -0.27 -42.91
CA LEU A 998 -79.26 -1.57 -42.84
C LEU A 998 -79.85 -2.49 -41.75
N PRO A 999 -79.80 -3.83 -41.92
CA PRO A 999 -80.48 -4.75 -41.01
C PRO A 999 -79.88 -4.82 -39.61
N THR A 1000 -80.66 -5.35 -38.67
CA THR A 1000 -80.22 -5.70 -37.31
C THR A 1000 -79.11 -6.77 -37.35
N GLY A 1001 -77.85 -6.33 -37.37
CA GLY A 1001 -76.68 -7.21 -37.44
C GLY A 1001 -75.65 -6.78 -38.48
N TYR A 1002 -75.15 -5.54 -38.41
CA TYR A 1002 -73.96 -5.12 -39.15
C TYR A 1002 -72.88 -4.55 -38.21
N PRO A 1003 -71.58 -4.92 -38.39
CA PRO A 1003 -71.09 -5.99 -39.23
C PRO A 1003 -71.60 -7.35 -38.76
N ALA A 1004 -71.97 -8.23 -39.70
CA ALA A 1004 -72.30 -9.62 -39.38
C ALA A 1004 -71.07 -10.32 -38.80
N ASN A 1005 -71.29 -11.21 -37.83
CA ASN A 1005 -70.21 -11.77 -36.99
C ASN A 1005 -69.11 -12.49 -37.80
N THR A 1006 -69.42 -12.99 -39.00
CA THR A 1006 -68.47 -13.63 -39.94
C THR A 1006 -67.45 -12.68 -40.57
N TYR A 1007 -67.59 -11.36 -40.42
CA TYR A 1007 -66.66 -10.36 -40.96
C TYR A 1007 -65.88 -9.59 -39.88
N ARG A 1008 -66.12 -9.86 -38.59
CA ARG A 1008 -65.29 -9.34 -37.50
C ARG A 1008 -64.04 -10.20 -37.38
N GLY A 1009 -63.05 -9.88 -38.22
CA GLY A 1009 -61.80 -10.62 -38.33
C GLY A 1009 -61.95 -11.92 -39.12
N GLN A 1010 -61.67 -11.88 -40.42
CA GLN A 1010 -61.12 -13.05 -41.11
C GLN A 1010 -59.66 -13.25 -40.66
N CYS A 1011 -59.50 -13.59 -39.38
CA CYS A 1011 -58.33 -14.27 -38.85
C CYS A 1011 -58.73 -15.73 -38.57
N ASP A 1012 -59.47 -16.36 -39.50
CA ASP A 1012 -59.64 -17.81 -39.48
C ASP A 1012 -58.31 -18.50 -39.80
N GLY A 1013 -58.16 -19.76 -39.37
CA GLY A 1013 -56.88 -20.48 -39.35
C GLY A 1013 -56.24 -20.78 -40.71
N THR A 1014 -56.71 -20.19 -41.81
CA THR A 1014 -56.19 -20.41 -43.16
C THR A 1014 -55.31 -19.27 -43.73
N VAL A 1015 -55.42 -18.03 -43.23
CA VAL A 1015 -54.65 -16.87 -43.78
C VAL A 1015 -54.09 -15.95 -42.68
N LEU A 1016 -52.88 -16.25 -42.19
CA LEU A 1016 -52.13 -15.41 -41.22
C LEU A 1016 -51.35 -14.26 -41.90
N THR A 1017 -51.96 -13.55 -42.84
CA THR A 1017 -51.36 -12.38 -43.51
C THR A 1017 -52.39 -11.27 -43.73
N GLY A 1018 -52.63 -10.43 -42.72
CA GLY A 1018 -53.50 -9.26 -42.88
C GLY A 1018 -53.95 -8.57 -41.60
N CYS A 1019 -54.22 -9.34 -40.53
CA CYS A 1019 -54.84 -8.83 -39.31
C CYS A 1019 -54.00 -7.78 -38.53
N ASP A 1020 -52.72 -7.60 -38.85
CA ASP A 1020 -51.79 -6.71 -38.14
C ASP A 1020 -51.81 -5.24 -38.62
N ARG A 1021 -52.46 -4.94 -39.76
CA ARG A 1021 -52.42 -3.62 -40.42
C ARG A 1021 -53.79 -2.95 -40.55
N TYR A 1022 -54.32 -2.50 -39.42
CA TYR A 1022 -55.19 -1.31 -39.38
C TYR A 1022 -54.36 -0.13 -38.86
N ASP A 1023 -54.18 0.88 -39.72
CA ASP A 1023 -53.25 1.99 -39.52
C ASP A 1023 -53.99 3.32 -39.69
N TRP A 1024 -54.30 3.99 -38.57
CA TRP A 1024 -55.00 5.28 -38.55
C TRP A 1024 -54.04 6.47 -38.71
N GLN A 1025 -52.95 6.29 -39.45
CA GLN A 1025 -52.08 7.40 -39.84
C GLN A 1025 -52.84 8.44 -40.66
N LEU A 1026 -52.56 9.70 -40.37
CA LEU A 1026 -53.10 10.83 -41.11
C LEU A 1026 -52.41 10.98 -42.47
N VAL A 1027 -53.18 11.26 -43.51
CA VAL A 1027 -52.70 11.43 -44.87
C VAL A 1027 -51.87 12.72 -44.96
N ASN A 1028 -50.64 12.63 -45.46
CA ASN A 1028 -49.72 13.77 -45.45
C ASN A 1028 -49.93 14.79 -46.59
N THR A 1029 -51.00 14.63 -47.37
CA THR A 1029 -51.34 15.45 -48.54
C THR A 1029 -52.79 15.95 -48.52
N ALA A 1030 -53.53 15.74 -47.43
CA ALA A 1030 -54.93 16.13 -47.33
C ALA A 1030 -55.02 17.65 -47.00
N PRO A 1031 -55.74 18.47 -47.81
CA PRO A 1031 -55.68 19.93 -47.73
C PRO A 1031 -56.50 20.58 -46.61
N SER A 1032 -57.27 19.81 -45.83
CA SER A 1032 -58.10 20.33 -44.74
C SER A 1032 -57.25 20.77 -43.54
N PRO A 1033 -57.22 22.05 -43.14
CA PRO A 1033 -56.37 22.50 -42.04
C PRO A 1033 -56.84 22.05 -40.67
N GLY A 1034 -58.13 21.69 -40.53
CA GLY A 1034 -58.80 21.61 -39.22
C GLY A 1034 -58.16 20.65 -38.23
N PHE A 1035 -57.95 19.38 -38.59
CA PHE A 1035 -57.45 18.39 -37.63
C PHE A 1035 -56.03 18.69 -37.12
N ARG A 1036 -55.16 19.21 -38.01
CA ARG A 1036 -53.79 19.59 -37.66
C ARG A 1036 -53.77 20.86 -36.82
N ASN A 1037 -54.58 21.86 -37.20
CA ASN A 1037 -54.73 23.09 -36.44
C ASN A 1037 -55.44 22.90 -35.09
N ALA A 1038 -56.22 21.83 -34.92
CA ALA A 1038 -56.80 21.46 -33.64
C ALA A 1038 -55.72 21.24 -32.60
N LEU A 1039 -54.82 20.31 -32.90
CA LEU A 1039 -53.79 19.85 -31.98
C LEU A 1039 -52.62 20.84 -31.81
N SER A 1040 -52.66 22.01 -32.47
CA SER A 1040 -51.55 22.96 -32.58
C SER A 1040 -51.90 24.43 -32.24
N CYS A 1041 -53.04 24.72 -31.61
CA CYS A 1041 -53.50 26.10 -31.48
C CYS A 1041 -52.68 26.94 -30.48
N ALA A 1042 -52.18 28.10 -30.92
CA ALA A 1042 -51.27 28.95 -30.16
C ALA A 1042 -52.01 29.85 -29.15
N GLY A 1043 -51.60 29.80 -27.87
CA GLY A 1043 -52.07 30.74 -26.83
C GLY A 1043 -52.04 30.23 -25.38
N MET A 1044 -51.96 28.92 -25.17
CA MET A 1044 -52.01 28.30 -23.84
C MET A 1044 -50.64 27.77 -23.40
N THR A 1045 -50.47 27.52 -22.10
CA THR A 1045 -49.26 26.88 -21.56
C THR A 1045 -49.05 25.50 -22.21
N PRO A 1046 -47.82 25.14 -22.62
CA PRO A 1046 -47.52 23.87 -23.30
C PRO A 1046 -47.58 22.65 -22.37
N SER A 1047 -48.12 22.79 -21.17
CA SER A 1047 -48.25 21.73 -20.17
C SER A 1047 -49.68 21.62 -19.62
N VAL A 1048 -49.94 20.49 -18.96
CA VAL A 1048 -51.15 20.13 -18.22
C VAL A 1048 -50.70 19.45 -16.93
N THR A 1049 -51.09 20.00 -15.78
CA THR A 1049 -50.73 19.46 -14.47
C THR A 1049 -51.89 18.66 -13.89
N HIS A 1050 -51.67 17.39 -13.57
CA HIS A 1050 -52.67 16.47 -13.03
C HIS A 1050 -52.21 15.89 -11.68
N THR A 1051 -53.15 15.77 -10.73
CA THR A 1051 -52.86 15.39 -9.34
C THR A 1051 -53.42 14.01 -9.01
N PHE A 1052 -52.63 12.97 -9.25
CA PHE A 1052 -52.92 11.63 -8.74
C PHE A 1052 -52.86 11.62 -7.20
N THR A 1053 -53.49 10.65 -6.52
CA THR A 1053 -53.50 10.63 -5.04
C THR A 1053 -52.11 10.45 -4.41
N THR A 1054 -51.09 10.12 -5.20
CA THR A 1054 -49.69 9.95 -4.79
C THR A 1054 -48.77 11.10 -5.20
N GLY A 1055 -49.23 12.05 -6.01
CA GLY A 1055 -48.40 13.18 -6.45
C GLY A 1055 -49.02 14.04 -7.55
N THR A 1056 -48.49 15.24 -7.72
CA THR A 1056 -48.86 16.15 -8.80
C THR A 1056 -47.79 16.11 -9.89
N TYR A 1057 -48.19 15.70 -11.09
CA TYR A 1057 -47.31 15.47 -12.23
C TYR A 1057 -47.69 16.46 -13.35
N THR A 1058 -46.69 16.91 -14.12
CA THR A 1058 -46.91 17.86 -15.22
C THR A 1058 -46.55 17.20 -16.53
N PHE A 1059 -47.55 17.09 -17.40
CA PHE A 1059 -47.49 16.44 -18.70
C PHE A 1059 -47.43 17.49 -19.81
N LEU A 1060 -46.57 17.29 -20.81
CA LEU A 1060 -46.42 18.24 -21.91
C LEU A 1060 -47.45 17.99 -23.04
N ARG A 1061 -47.99 19.08 -23.61
CA ARG A 1061 -49.06 19.09 -24.61
C ARG A 1061 -48.54 18.59 -25.95
N ASN A 1062 -48.91 17.34 -26.25
CA ASN A 1062 -48.23 16.49 -27.21
C ASN A 1062 -46.78 16.21 -26.69
N SER A 1063 -46.53 15.03 -26.10
CA SER A 1063 -45.20 14.65 -25.57
C SER A 1063 -44.87 13.15 -25.67
N TYR A 1064 -43.58 12.85 -25.85
CA TYR A 1064 -42.90 11.58 -26.17
C TYR A 1064 -41.40 11.87 -26.41
N GLU A 1065 -40.55 10.98 -25.91
CA GLU A 1065 -39.11 11.16 -25.67
C GLU A 1065 -38.22 10.73 -26.87
N ILE A 1066 -37.20 11.54 -27.21
CA ILE A 1066 -36.10 11.11 -28.10
C ILE A 1066 -35.05 10.37 -27.29
N ALA A 1067 -34.56 11.07 -26.27
CA ALA A 1067 -33.35 10.82 -25.51
C ALA A 1067 -33.50 11.46 -24.12
N THR A 1068 -32.66 11.02 -23.21
CA THR A 1068 -33.07 10.67 -21.85
C THR A 1068 -32.06 11.16 -20.82
N ASP A 1069 -32.50 11.52 -19.62
CA ASP A 1069 -31.63 12.02 -18.55
C ASP A 1069 -31.37 10.99 -17.43
N ALA A 1070 -31.71 9.71 -17.66
CA ALA A 1070 -31.74 8.63 -16.68
C ALA A 1070 -32.81 8.76 -15.58
N LYS A 1071 -33.88 9.53 -15.79
CA LYS A 1071 -35.09 9.47 -14.96
C LYS A 1071 -36.26 8.87 -15.72
N TRP A 1072 -36.35 7.54 -15.66
CA TRP A 1072 -37.60 6.80 -15.89
C TRP A 1072 -38.30 7.10 -17.23
N ASP A 1073 -37.81 6.47 -18.30
CA ASP A 1073 -38.34 6.45 -19.67
C ASP A 1073 -39.83 6.01 -19.74
N LEU A 1074 -40.73 6.87 -19.26
CA LEU A 1074 -42.14 6.82 -19.56
C LEU A 1074 -42.26 7.36 -20.98
N PRO A 1075 -43.00 6.71 -21.89
CA PRO A 1075 -42.99 7.09 -23.31
C PRO A 1075 -43.92 8.29 -23.60
N MET A 1076 -43.79 9.33 -22.77
CA MET A 1076 -44.48 10.60 -22.64
C MET A 1076 -43.56 11.52 -21.83
N CYS A 1077 -43.17 12.69 -22.34
CA CYS A 1077 -42.20 13.49 -21.61
C CYS A 1077 -42.74 14.07 -20.29
N MET A 1078 -41.97 13.93 -19.20
CA MET A 1078 -42.14 14.70 -17.97
C MET A 1078 -41.19 15.91 -17.93
N GLY A 1079 -40.81 16.37 -16.74
CA GLY A 1079 -40.01 17.58 -16.55
C GLY A 1079 -38.50 17.31 -16.69
N ASP A 1080 -37.84 18.17 -17.46
CA ASP A 1080 -36.39 18.21 -17.76
C ASP A 1080 -35.86 17.19 -18.81
N GLU A 1081 -36.73 16.50 -19.55
CA GLU A 1081 -36.40 15.51 -20.60
C GLU A 1081 -36.27 16.11 -22.04
N SER A 1082 -35.88 15.29 -23.04
CA SER A 1082 -35.73 15.70 -24.46
C SER A 1082 -36.65 14.96 -25.45
N CYS A 1083 -37.42 15.70 -26.28
CA CYS A 1083 -38.65 15.21 -26.95
C CYS A 1083 -38.72 15.44 -28.48
N LEU A 1084 -39.42 14.57 -29.25
CA LEU A 1084 -39.51 14.65 -30.72
C LEU A 1084 -40.78 15.32 -31.26
N PHE A 1085 -40.68 16.59 -31.69
CA PHE A 1085 -41.85 17.33 -32.17
C PHE A 1085 -42.44 16.69 -33.44
N THR A 1086 -43.71 16.25 -33.38
CA THR A 1086 -44.51 15.94 -34.57
C THR A 1086 -45.89 16.59 -34.47
N PRO A 1087 -46.48 17.10 -35.57
CA PRO A 1087 -47.79 17.77 -35.52
C PRO A 1087 -49.00 16.86 -35.30
N ASN A 1088 -48.82 15.54 -35.17
CA ASN A 1088 -49.92 14.58 -35.38
C ASN A 1088 -49.84 13.26 -34.57
N LEU A 1089 -48.78 13.04 -33.77
CA LEU A 1089 -48.60 12.01 -32.72
C LEU A 1089 -47.10 12.02 -32.38
N GLY A 1090 -46.72 12.83 -31.39
CA GLY A 1090 -45.34 13.31 -31.18
C GLY A 1090 -45.37 14.64 -30.44
N ALA A 1091 -44.22 15.30 -30.25
CA ALA A 1091 -43.88 15.71 -28.89
C ALA A 1091 -42.88 16.84 -28.68
N TYR A 1092 -43.21 17.93 -27.98
CA TYR A 1092 -42.24 19.04 -27.88
C TYR A 1092 -42.26 19.76 -26.51
N GLN A 1093 -41.24 19.54 -25.69
CA GLN A 1093 -40.48 20.67 -25.13
C GLN A 1093 -38.97 20.36 -25.00
N GLY A 1094 -38.16 21.38 -25.26
CA GLY A 1094 -36.74 21.44 -24.93
C GLY A 1094 -36.41 22.83 -24.36
N HIS A 1095 -35.21 23.00 -23.82
CA HIS A 1095 -34.77 24.27 -23.22
C HIS A 1095 -33.57 24.87 -23.95
N GLY A 1096 -33.79 26.03 -24.57
CA GLY A 1096 -32.74 26.83 -25.18
C GLY A 1096 -33.24 28.16 -25.71
N GLY A 1097 -32.32 29.13 -25.84
CA GLY A 1097 -32.59 30.36 -26.59
C GLY A 1097 -32.82 30.04 -28.07
N ILE A 1098 -33.82 30.67 -28.68
CA ILE A 1098 -34.22 30.35 -30.06
C ILE A 1098 -33.20 30.92 -31.05
N VAL A 1099 -32.51 30.04 -31.77
CA VAL A 1099 -31.49 30.36 -32.78
C VAL A 1099 -31.93 29.95 -34.18
N ASP A 1100 -31.22 30.46 -35.19
CA ASP A 1100 -31.34 30.05 -36.59
C ASP A 1100 -30.71 28.66 -36.76
N SER A 1101 -31.44 27.72 -37.35
CA SER A 1101 -31.02 26.31 -37.50
C SER A 1101 -29.88 26.09 -38.51
N GLY A 1102 -29.45 27.12 -39.25
CA GLY A 1102 -28.26 27.05 -40.12
C GLY A 1102 -28.38 26.15 -41.36
N CYS A 1103 -29.54 25.50 -41.57
CA CYS A 1103 -29.83 24.61 -42.69
C CYS A 1103 -29.99 25.35 -44.04
N ALA A 1104 -28.89 25.92 -44.54
CA ALA A 1104 -28.85 26.74 -45.75
C ALA A 1104 -29.47 26.05 -46.99
N ASP A 1105 -29.34 24.73 -47.13
CA ASP A 1105 -29.82 23.98 -48.30
C ASP A 1105 -31.35 23.91 -48.42
N LEU A 1106 -32.11 24.16 -47.34
CA LEU A 1106 -33.57 24.24 -47.39
C LEU A 1106 -34.09 25.64 -47.80
N SER A 1107 -33.26 26.68 -47.71
CA SER A 1107 -33.64 28.06 -48.09
C SER A 1107 -33.88 28.25 -49.59
N ALA A 1108 -33.52 27.26 -50.42
CA ALA A 1108 -33.72 27.27 -51.86
C ALA A 1108 -35.07 26.67 -52.32
N ASP A 1109 -35.86 26.07 -51.42
CA ASP A 1109 -37.17 25.50 -51.76
C ASP A 1109 -38.28 26.56 -51.61
N PRO A 1110 -38.96 26.97 -52.70
CA PRO A 1110 -40.02 27.99 -52.66
C PRO A 1110 -41.27 27.53 -51.89
N THR A 1111 -41.36 26.26 -51.49
CA THR A 1111 -42.46 25.72 -50.67
C THR A 1111 -42.37 26.17 -49.20
N PHE A 1112 -41.20 26.64 -48.75
CA PHE A 1112 -40.96 27.04 -47.35
C PHE A 1112 -40.44 28.48 -47.19
N GLY A 1113 -40.54 29.31 -48.23
CA GLY A 1113 -39.90 30.65 -48.27
C GLY A 1113 -40.33 31.68 -47.21
N ASP A 1114 -41.43 31.45 -46.51
CA ASP A 1114 -41.92 32.27 -45.38
C ASP A 1114 -41.80 31.55 -44.01
N VAL A 1115 -41.09 30.41 -43.94
CA VAL A 1115 -40.89 29.61 -42.72
C VAL A 1115 -39.50 29.86 -42.14
N ASP A 1116 -39.47 30.56 -41.01
CA ASP A 1116 -38.27 30.83 -40.22
C ASP A 1116 -37.87 29.58 -39.42
N PHE A 1117 -36.88 28.81 -39.92
CA PHE A 1117 -36.48 27.52 -39.32
C PHE A 1117 -35.61 27.72 -38.07
N ARG A 1118 -36.24 27.55 -36.91
CA ARG A 1118 -35.67 27.82 -35.59
C ARG A 1118 -35.35 26.56 -34.80
N GLU A 1119 -34.19 26.58 -34.14
CA GLU A 1119 -33.75 25.57 -33.17
C GLU A 1119 -33.64 26.21 -31.76
N MET A 1120 -33.55 25.40 -30.70
CA MET A 1120 -33.31 25.88 -29.34
C MET A 1120 -31.94 25.42 -28.85
N ASN A 1121 -31.10 26.36 -28.37
CA ASN A 1121 -29.79 26.08 -27.79
C ASN A 1121 -29.86 25.08 -26.61
N THR A 1122 -29.61 23.80 -26.87
CA THR A 1122 -29.24 22.85 -25.81
C THR A 1122 -27.88 23.25 -25.21
N ASN A 1123 -27.60 22.81 -23.99
CA ASN A 1123 -26.28 22.97 -23.37
C ASN A 1123 -25.29 21.93 -23.96
N GLY A 1124 -24.99 22.05 -25.25
CA GLY A 1124 -24.17 21.10 -26.00
C GLY A 1124 -22.71 21.04 -25.54
N VAL A 1125 -22.18 19.81 -25.43
CA VAL A 1125 -20.75 19.52 -25.33
C VAL A 1125 -20.42 18.22 -26.10
N PRO A 1126 -19.76 18.31 -27.25
CA PRO A 1126 -19.90 19.32 -28.31
C PRO A 1126 -20.54 18.75 -29.60
#